data_AF-A0A1D6NND3-F1
#
_entry.id   AF-A0A1D6NND3-F1
#
_cell.length_a   1.000
_cell.length_b   1.000
_cell.length_c   1.000
_cell.angle_alpha   90.00
_cell.angle_beta   90.00
_cell.angle_gamma   90.00
#
_symmetry.space_group_name_H-M   'P 1'
#
loop_
_entity.id
_entity.type
_entity.pdbx_description
1 polymer ?
#
loop_
_entity_poly.entity_id
_entity_poly.type
_entity_poly.pdbx_seq_one_letter_code
_entity_poly.pdbx_strand_id
1 'polypeptide(L)'
;MEAGPSSSAAMSAARRRRDALAQTLASRRLPEGMAEAGELVPGALAPEVMPFLRAADEIEPYNPRVAFLCRKYAFKKVQTLDPSSTQRGVRQFKTYMSIKLDQDDTQVLGNDANEIQQFYKKYCASMSHISKKRNFEEMARYYQVVYALYEVLQDVTNKNIDDQVLRCADMVEENGRHFKNYKYNIIPLNFPGSSEEIMELPEIRGAIDAISDIDGLPMPDMSSIQRHEDKSIQDLIEYLSLAFGFQKSNVENQRENMVLLLANISTRTAAQEGHPLVDTVNELWKKIFGNYKSWCCYLHITSSIIISHDITEHKKQQLKLLHIGLYLLIWGEASNVRFMPECLCYIFHHMAKQLHDMVDENNFQPPQAPVEEGSFLKNVIEPIFKVLQKEAQKSRGGTAGHSAWRNYDDLNELFWSEKCFTELNWPPDLSSNFFYKGCGMARKPKTNFVEVRTFLHIFRSFNRMWMFFILAFQAMLIVSWSSSGSLSGITDGTVLKNVLSVFITAALLNFITVTLDIMFTVQAWGSMEWTKLVRYLLKFVVAIAWIIILPLTYSSSIKYPSGAGKILNSWIGDWYNQSVYNIAIVIYMVPDILAALFFLLPQLQNVMERSDSRVLVLLMWWIQPRLYVGRGMHGDILSILKYVFFWAVLLISKLAFSFYVEISPLIDPTKFILDQQVGNYEWHQIFPFLPRNLGVVITIWAPIVMVYFMDTQIWYAIFSTVFGGVSGALSHVGEIRTLGMLRARFKSIPEAFSQCNAIKQREQAFEHRSFFRVWNSFINSLREEDFISDREKDMLMAPSYSSNLSIIQWPPFLLASKVPAAVHMAMNSKEGDEHELIEKIKLDGDRYDAVIECYKSLMIILNSLLLDTNDQNIVNDIDKKVTYSMIKKTFLEDFEMAEIGKVSSTLARLLQLLKSEPINDVGERKIVNALQDFMEITTRDFMKDGQSFKDEDERNQRFMNLNMNMIKEDYWREKFVRLHLLLTMKDSAMDVPINLDARRRITFFANSLFMKMPRAPRVHDMISFSVLTPYYNEEVLYSSHDL
;
A
#
# COMPACT_ATOMS: atom_id res chain seq x y z
N MET A 1 -58.19 41.31 15.86
CA MET A 1 -57.71 41.75 14.54
C MET A 1 -56.25 41.39 14.41
N GLU A 2 -55.96 40.54 13.42
CA GLU A 2 -54.66 40.23 12.79
C GLU A 2 -53.47 39.78 13.68
N ALA A 3 -53.35 38.46 13.84
CA ALA A 3 -52.06 37.81 14.04
C ALA A 3 -51.49 37.41 12.67
N GLY A 4 -50.34 37.97 12.30
CA GLY A 4 -49.77 37.90 10.96
C GLY A 4 -49.22 36.51 10.53
N PRO A 5 -49.06 36.29 9.21
CA PRO A 5 -48.80 34.99 8.58
C PRO A 5 -47.30 34.59 8.52
N SER A 6 -46.49 34.94 9.53
CA SER A 6 -45.03 34.85 9.42
C SER A 6 -44.41 33.48 9.73
N SER A 7 -45.11 32.57 10.42
CA SER A 7 -44.53 31.28 10.83
C SER A 7 -44.49 30.24 9.70
N SER A 8 -45.52 30.17 8.85
CA SER A 8 -45.56 29.22 7.72
C SER A 8 -44.59 29.62 6.60
N ALA A 9 -44.43 30.92 6.35
CA ALA A 9 -43.49 31.45 5.38
C ALA A 9 -42.04 31.19 5.79
N ALA A 10 -41.71 31.37 7.09
CA ALA A 10 -40.38 31.09 7.63
C ALA A 10 -40.01 29.59 7.57
N MET A 11 -40.96 28.70 7.88
CA MET A 11 -40.76 27.25 7.71
C MET A 11 -40.57 26.87 6.24
N SER A 12 -41.35 27.46 5.32
CA SER A 12 -41.21 27.20 3.87
C SER A 12 -39.90 27.72 3.28
N ALA A 13 -39.40 28.84 3.81
CA ALA A 13 -38.12 29.44 3.40
C ALA A 13 -36.92 28.68 3.96
N ALA A 14 -37.04 28.15 5.20
CA ALA A 14 -36.04 27.26 5.78
C ALA A 14 -35.97 25.92 5.03
N ARG A 15 -37.12 25.37 4.59
CA ARG A 15 -37.22 24.16 3.76
C ARG A 15 -36.56 24.40 2.40
N ARG A 16 -36.92 25.47 1.69
CA ARG A 16 -36.29 25.87 0.41
C ARG A 16 -34.78 26.11 0.50
N ARG A 17 -34.29 26.70 1.61
CA ARG A 17 -32.83 26.87 1.83
C ARG A 17 -32.11 25.54 2.09
N ARG A 18 -32.73 24.58 2.77
CA ARG A 18 -32.18 23.22 2.90
C ARG A 18 -32.15 22.49 1.57
N ASP A 19 -33.24 22.57 0.80
CA ASP A 19 -33.35 21.93 -0.52
C ASP A 19 -32.32 22.50 -1.50
N ALA A 20 -32.11 23.82 -1.49
CA ALA A 20 -31.08 24.48 -2.29
C ALA A 20 -29.65 24.10 -1.86
N LEU A 21 -29.38 23.98 -0.55
CA LEU A 21 -28.08 23.56 -0.03
C LEU A 21 -27.77 22.09 -0.42
N ALA A 22 -28.79 21.23 -0.39
CA ALA A 22 -28.71 19.83 -0.78
C ALA A 22 -28.46 19.66 -2.29
N GLN A 23 -29.13 20.44 -3.14
CA GLN A 23 -28.85 20.48 -4.58
C GLN A 23 -27.42 20.94 -4.88
N THR A 24 -26.89 21.95 -4.17
CA THR A 24 -25.49 22.38 -4.31
C THR A 24 -24.45 21.37 -3.78
N LEU A 25 -24.83 20.51 -2.83
CA LEU A 25 -23.96 19.44 -2.33
C LEU A 25 -24.00 18.21 -3.23
N ALA A 26 -25.15 17.89 -3.82
CA ALA A 26 -25.30 16.85 -4.85
C ALA A 26 -24.58 17.22 -6.16
N SER A 27 -24.59 18.50 -6.54
CA SER A 27 -23.94 18.97 -7.78
C SER A 27 -22.41 19.00 -7.74
N ARG A 28 -21.77 18.71 -6.60
CA ARG A 28 -20.30 18.75 -6.45
C ARG A 28 -19.58 17.42 -6.65
N ARG A 29 -20.27 16.33 -7.00
CA ARG A 29 -19.71 15.08 -7.56
C ARG A 29 -20.85 14.11 -7.90
N LEU A 30 -21.57 14.33 -8.99
CA LEU A 30 -22.41 13.29 -9.61
C LEU A 30 -22.41 13.52 -11.13
N PRO A 31 -21.81 12.65 -11.95
CA PRO A 31 -22.16 12.57 -13.36
C PRO A 31 -23.62 12.10 -13.47
N GLU A 32 -24.37 12.62 -14.44
CA GLU A 32 -25.72 12.17 -14.75
C GLU A 32 -25.71 10.68 -15.10
N GLY A 33 -26.09 9.86 -14.13
CA GLY A 33 -26.31 8.43 -14.21
C GLY A 33 -26.88 8.00 -12.87
N MET A 34 -28.00 7.27 -12.87
CA MET A 34 -28.68 6.82 -11.65
C MET A 34 -27.72 6.02 -10.78
N ALA A 35 -27.15 6.64 -9.74
CA ALA A 35 -26.46 5.93 -8.68
C ALA A 35 -27.54 5.25 -7.81
N GLU A 36 -27.49 3.92 -7.72
CA GLU A 36 -28.33 3.14 -6.81
C GLU A 36 -28.11 3.62 -5.36
N ALA A 37 -29.17 3.64 -4.55
CA ALA A 37 -29.18 4.25 -3.21
C ALA A 37 -28.13 3.66 -2.23
N GLY A 38 -27.49 2.54 -2.59
CA GLY A 38 -26.44 1.89 -1.82
C GLY A 38 -25.06 2.56 -1.82
N GLU A 39 -24.73 3.37 -2.84
CA GLU A 39 -23.38 3.98 -2.95
C GLU A 39 -23.15 5.16 -1.99
N LEU A 40 -24.20 5.65 -1.32
CA LEU A 40 -24.16 6.83 -0.45
C LEU A 40 -23.94 6.50 1.04
N VAL A 41 -23.94 5.22 1.43
CA VAL A 41 -23.76 4.80 2.83
C VAL A 41 -22.26 4.76 3.17
N PRO A 42 -21.80 5.48 4.21
CA PRO A 42 -20.42 5.39 4.65
C PRO A 42 -20.04 3.96 5.01
N GLY A 43 -18.87 3.49 4.58
CA GLY A 43 -18.44 2.09 4.75
C GLY A 43 -18.49 1.57 6.20
N ALA A 44 -18.28 2.45 7.19
CA ALA A 44 -18.39 2.10 8.61
C ALA A 44 -19.83 1.80 9.08
N LEU A 45 -20.85 2.39 8.44
CA LEU A 45 -22.27 2.22 8.77
C LEU A 45 -22.97 1.23 7.82
N ALA A 46 -22.38 0.96 6.66
CA ALA A 46 -22.95 0.08 5.65
C ALA A 46 -23.36 -1.31 6.17
N PRO A 47 -22.58 -2.01 7.03
CA PRO A 47 -22.92 -3.35 7.47
C PRO A 47 -24.24 -3.45 8.24
N GLU A 48 -24.57 -2.40 9.01
CA GLU A 48 -25.74 -2.35 9.87
C GLU A 48 -26.95 -1.69 9.22
N VAL A 49 -26.76 -0.81 8.24
CA VAL A 49 -27.82 0.08 7.72
C VAL A 49 -28.28 -0.33 6.33
N MET A 50 -27.38 -0.84 5.49
CA MET A 50 -27.71 -1.24 4.11
C MET A 50 -28.81 -2.28 3.97
N PRO A 51 -28.93 -3.30 4.85
CA PRO A 51 -30.01 -4.29 4.72
C PRO A 51 -31.41 -3.66 4.71
N PHE A 52 -31.63 -2.63 5.53
CA PHE A 52 -32.92 -1.94 5.60
C PHE A 52 -33.19 -1.04 4.40
N LEU A 53 -32.16 -0.43 3.84
CA LEU A 53 -32.29 0.41 2.64
C LEU A 53 -32.55 -0.45 1.39
N ARG A 54 -31.82 -1.56 1.25
CA ARG A 54 -32.06 -2.54 0.18
C ARG A 54 -33.47 -3.13 0.27
N ALA A 55 -33.89 -3.53 1.47
CA ALA A 55 -35.25 -3.99 1.70
C ALA A 55 -36.29 -2.91 1.36
N ALA A 56 -36.03 -1.65 1.69
CA ALA A 56 -36.93 -0.55 1.34
C ALA A 56 -37.07 -0.38 -0.18
N ASP A 57 -35.95 -0.39 -0.92
CA ASP A 57 -35.96 -0.21 -2.37
C ASP A 57 -36.64 -1.39 -3.10
N GLU A 58 -36.48 -2.61 -2.59
CA GLU A 58 -37.14 -3.81 -3.15
C GLU A 58 -38.66 -3.81 -2.87
N ILE A 59 -39.07 -3.31 -1.71
CA ILE A 59 -40.48 -3.28 -1.29
C ILE A 59 -41.23 -2.08 -1.85
N GLU A 60 -40.53 -1.00 -2.20
CA GLU A 60 -41.11 0.27 -2.67
C GLU A 60 -42.17 0.10 -3.79
N PRO A 61 -41.98 -0.77 -4.82
CA PRO A 61 -43.01 -1.02 -5.83
C PRO A 61 -44.25 -1.75 -5.28
N TYR A 62 -44.12 -2.51 -4.19
CA TYR A 62 -45.18 -3.34 -3.62
C TYR A 62 -45.97 -2.64 -2.50
N ASN A 63 -45.27 -1.96 -1.59
CA ASN A 63 -45.86 -1.12 -0.56
C ASN A 63 -44.92 0.05 -0.21
N PRO A 64 -45.21 1.28 -0.70
CA PRO A 64 -44.36 2.44 -0.45
C PRO A 64 -44.35 2.87 1.02
N ARG A 65 -45.41 2.59 1.79
CA ARG A 65 -45.49 2.93 3.22
C ARG A 65 -44.57 2.04 4.07
N VAL A 66 -44.49 0.75 3.77
CA VAL A 66 -43.56 -0.16 4.45
C VAL A 66 -42.10 0.16 4.07
N ALA A 67 -41.84 0.50 2.81
CA ALA A 67 -40.52 0.99 2.38
C ALA A 67 -40.10 2.27 3.15
N PHE A 68 -41.03 3.21 3.34
CA PHE A 68 -40.82 4.39 4.17
C PHE A 68 -40.47 4.02 5.64
N LEU A 69 -41.18 3.05 6.24
CA LEU A 69 -40.89 2.58 7.60
C LEU A 69 -39.47 1.96 7.70
N CYS A 70 -39.05 1.18 6.70
CA CYS A 70 -37.70 0.64 6.63
C CYS A 70 -36.63 1.75 6.54
N ARG A 71 -36.83 2.78 5.71
CA ARG A 71 -35.92 3.95 5.61
C ARG A 71 -35.88 4.75 6.91
N LYS A 72 -37.02 4.92 7.57
CA LYS A 72 -37.14 5.61 8.87
C LYS A 72 -36.38 4.86 9.97
N TYR A 73 -36.50 3.54 10.01
CA TYR A 73 -35.75 2.69 10.94
C TYR A 73 -34.24 2.75 10.65
N ALA A 74 -33.84 2.68 9.38
CA ALA A 74 -32.44 2.83 8.98
C ALA A 74 -31.85 4.17 9.45
N PHE A 75 -32.60 5.26 9.30
CA PHE A 75 -32.20 6.59 9.77
C PHE A 75 -32.06 6.66 11.30
N LYS A 76 -33.01 6.06 12.05
CA LYS A 76 -32.94 5.92 13.51
C LYS A 76 -31.70 5.15 13.94
N LYS A 77 -31.38 4.03 13.29
CA LYS A 77 -30.21 3.18 13.58
C LYS A 77 -28.90 3.94 13.39
N VAL A 78 -28.79 4.72 12.30
CA VAL A 78 -27.64 5.60 12.02
C VAL A 78 -27.48 6.70 13.08
N GLN A 79 -28.58 7.19 13.64
CA GLN A 79 -28.56 8.20 14.69
C GLN A 79 -28.08 7.63 16.04
N THR A 80 -28.38 6.36 16.31
CA THR A 80 -27.87 5.62 17.47
C THR A 80 -26.39 5.27 17.35
N LEU A 81 -25.94 4.82 16.16
CA LEU A 81 -24.57 4.37 15.93
C LEU A 81 -23.53 5.50 15.96
N ASP A 82 -23.86 6.67 15.40
CA ASP A 82 -23.00 7.84 15.49
C ASP A 82 -23.82 9.08 15.89
N PRO A 83 -24.07 9.31 17.18
CA PRO A 83 -24.78 10.49 17.65
C PRO A 83 -24.03 11.78 17.30
N SER A 84 -22.69 11.72 17.29
CA SER A 84 -21.79 12.87 17.15
C SER A 84 -21.67 13.43 15.73
N SER A 85 -21.93 12.60 14.69
CA SER A 85 -21.85 12.95 13.27
C SER A 85 -20.51 13.59 12.88
N THR A 86 -19.41 13.13 13.49
CA THR A 86 -18.07 13.72 13.33
C THR A 86 -17.51 13.51 11.93
N GLN A 87 -17.82 12.37 11.29
CA GLN A 87 -17.36 12.07 9.94
C GLN A 87 -18.20 12.77 8.87
N ARG A 88 -17.51 13.39 7.90
CA ARG A 88 -18.16 14.13 6.80
C ARG A 88 -19.13 13.26 6.00
N GLY A 89 -18.78 12.01 5.70
CA GLY A 89 -19.64 11.08 4.95
C GLY A 89 -20.94 10.77 5.69
N VAL A 90 -20.87 10.51 7.00
CA VAL A 90 -22.04 10.26 7.85
C VAL A 90 -22.97 11.47 7.88
N ARG A 91 -22.41 12.68 7.96
CA ARG A 91 -23.21 13.92 7.94
C ARG A 91 -23.93 14.14 6.61
N GLN A 92 -23.25 13.88 5.48
CA GLN A 92 -23.85 13.97 4.15
C GLN A 92 -24.98 12.96 3.98
N PHE A 93 -24.75 11.71 4.38
CA PHE A 93 -25.75 10.65 4.34
C PHE A 93 -26.98 10.95 5.20
N LYS A 94 -26.80 11.38 6.47
CA LYS A 94 -27.93 11.78 7.33
C LYS A 94 -28.74 12.94 6.75
N THR A 95 -28.06 13.92 6.16
CA THR A 95 -28.72 15.07 5.52
C THR A 95 -29.56 14.61 4.34
N TYR A 96 -28.99 13.77 3.46
CA TYR A 96 -29.70 13.19 2.33
C TYR A 96 -30.91 12.36 2.77
N MET A 97 -30.73 11.44 3.72
CA MET A 97 -31.79 10.56 4.21
C MET A 97 -32.92 11.34 4.89
N SER A 98 -32.61 12.40 5.64
CA SER A 98 -33.62 13.28 6.22
C SER A 98 -34.46 13.97 5.15
N ILE A 99 -33.85 14.40 4.04
CA ILE A 99 -34.58 15.03 2.93
C ILE A 99 -35.44 14.00 2.19
N LYS A 100 -34.91 12.81 1.95
CA LYS A 100 -35.65 11.72 1.30
C LYS A 100 -36.88 11.32 2.14
N LEU A 101 -36.73 11.18 3.46
CA LEU A 101 -37.85 10.94 4.37
C LEU A 101 -38.88 12.08 4.34
N ASP A 102 -38.44 13.34 4.27
CA ASP A 102 -39.35 14.50 4.17
C ASP A 102 -40.10 14.57 2.83
N GLN A 103 -39.58 13.93 1.77
CA GLN A 103 -40.21 13.82 0.44
C GLN A 103 -41.17 12.63 0.35
N ASP A 104 -40.79 11.49 0.94
CA ASP A 104 -41.57 10.24 0.95
C ASP A 104 -42.74 10.27 1.95
N ASP A 105 -42.80 11.25 2.86
CA ASP A 105 -43.89 11.39 3.86
C ASP A 105 -45.20 11.90 3.22
N THR A 106 -45.90 11.02 2.50
CA THR A 106 -47.28 11.24 2.09
C THR A 106 -48.20 10.96 3.28
N GLN A 107 -48.98 11.96 3.71
CA GLN A 107 -49.97 11.89 4.80
C GLN A 107 -51.07 10.85 4.51
N VAL A 108 -50.80 9.57 4.74
CA VAL A 108 -51.81 8.51 4.73
C VAL A 108 -52.21 8.25 6.18
N LEU A 109 -53.49 8.47 6.52
CA LEU A 109 -54.08 8.10 7.81
C LEU A 109 -54.23 6.56 7.88
N GLY A 110 -53.14 5.85 8.15
CA GLY A 110 -53.11 4.42 8.42
C GLY A 110 -52.38 4.10 9.73
N ASN A 111 -52.77 3.03 10.44
CA ASN A 111 -52.01 2.54 11.58
C ASN A 111 -50.80 1.76 11.08
N ASP A 112 -49.63 2.40 11.04
CA ASP A 112 -48.36 1.85 10.55
C ASP A 112 -48.06 0.44 11.08
N ALA A 113 -48.40 0.14 12.34
CA ALA A 113 -48.20 -1.15 12.97
C ALA A 113 -49.04 -2.28 12.34
N ASN A 114 -50.31 -2.01 12.02
CA ASN A 114 -51.18 -3.00 11.39
C ASN A 114 -50.78 -3.23 9.93
N GLU A 115 -50.33 -2.17 9.24
CA GLU A 115 -49.94 -2.24 7.85
C GLU A 115 -48.67 -3.08 7.63
N ILE A 116 -47.64 -2.88 8.45
CA ILE A 116 -46.42 -3.70 8.38
C ILE A 116 -46.67 -5.15 8.80
N GLN A 117 -47.56 -5.42 9.77
CA GLN A 117 -47.93 -6.78 10.16
C GLN A 117 -48.66 -7.53 9.04
N GLN A 118 -49.63 -6.87 8.39
CA GLN A 118 -50.35 -7.45 7.25
C GLN A 118 -49.43 -7.68 6.06
N PHE A 119 -48.54 -6.73 5.78
CA PHE A 119 -47.55 -6.85 4.72
C PHE A 119 -46.58 -8.01 4.99
N TYR A 120 -46.04 -8.12 6.20
CA TYR A 120 -45.15 -9.21 6.59
C TYR A 120 -45.82 -10.59 6.43
N LYS A 121 -47.07 -10.75 6.89
CA LYS A 121 -47.84 -11.99 6.70
C LYS A 121 -48.01 -12.33 5.21
N LYS A 122 -48.36 -11.34 4.39
CA LYS A 122 -48.55 -11.51 2.95
C LYS A 122 -47.24 -11.89 2.25
N TYR A 123 -46.14 -11.26 2.63
CA TYR A 123 -44.80 -11.49 2.10
C TYR A 123 -44.27 -12.89 2.46
N CYS A 124 -44.49 -13.33 3.71
CA CYS A 124 -44.17 -14.70 4.13
C CYS A 124 -45.08 -15.75 3.46
N ALA A 125 -46.36 -15.45 3.21
CA ALA A 125 -47.25 -16.38 2.50
C ALA A 125 -46.82 -16.60 1.05
N SER A 126 -46.36 -15.56 0.33
CA SER A 126 -45.79 -15.71 -1.01
C SER A 126 -44.58 -16.64 -1.07
N MET A 127 -43.80 -16.74 0.01
CA MET A 127 -42.61 -17.62 0.10
C MET A 127 -42.94 -19.09 -0.17
N SER A 128 -44.05 -19.59 0.40
CA SER A 128 -44.50 -20.98 0.24
C SER A 128 -44.82 -21.37 -1.21
N HIS A 129 -45.11 -20.38 -2.07
CA HIS A 129 -45.37 -20.59 -3.49
C HIS A 129 -44.11 -20.47 -4.36
N ILE A 130 -43.09 -19.72 -3.92
CA ILE A 130 -41.83 -19.47 -4.66
C ILE A 130 -40.86 -20.67 -4.54
N SER A 131 -40.98 -21.50 -3.49
CA SER A 131 -40.02 -22.58 -3.18
C SER A 131 -39.92 -23.71 -4.22
N LYS A 132 -40.81 -23.78 -5.22
CA LYS A 132 -40.91 -24.95 -6.11
C LYS A 132 -40.09 -24.86 -7.39
N LYS A 133 -39.50 -23.72 -7.76
CA LYS A 133 -38.62 -23.54 -8.95
C LYS A 133 -38.01 -22.12 -8.98
N ARG A 134 -36.75 -21.91 -8.50
CA ARG A 134 -35.74 -20.89 -8.97
C ARG A 134 -34.56 -20.62 -8.01
N ASN A 135 -33.59 -19.86 -8.54
CA ASN A 135 -32.20 -19.55 -8.15
C ASN A 135 -31.94 -19.18 -6.67
N PHE A 136 -30.78 -19.58 -6.17
CA PHE A 136 -30.33 -19.38 -4.78
C PHE A 136 -30.15 -17.91 -4.38
N GLU A 137 -29.60 -17.07 -5.28
CA GLU A 137 -29.46 -15.63 -5.06
C GLU A 137 -30.82 -14.93 -4.79
N GLU A 138 -31.86 -15.28 -5.53
CA GLU A 138 -33.20 -14.72 -5.31
C GLU A 138 -33.71 -15.09 -3.91
N MET A 139 -33.57 -16.36 -3.51
CA MET A 139 -33.95 -16.82 -2.16
C MET A 139 -33.19 -16.11 -1.06
N ALA A 140 -31.87 -15.92 -1.22
CA ALA A 140 -31.06 -15.22 -0.25
C ALA A 140 -31.48 -13.75 -0.10
N ARG A 141 -31.77 -13.06 -1.21
CA ARG A 141 -32.33 -11.69 -1.20
C ARG A 141 -33.68 -11.66 -0.48
N TYR A 142 -34.58 -12.60 -0.76
CA TYR A 142 -35.87 -12.70 -0.06
C TYR A 142 -35.72 -12.86 1.46
N TYR A 143 -34.86 -13.78 1.93
CA TYR A 143 -34.63 -13.94 3.37
C TYR A 143 -34.03 -12.69 4.01
N GLN A 144 -33.11 -11.99 3.33
CA GLN A 144 -32.57 -10.72 3.81
C GLN A 144 -33.65 -9.65 4.01
N VAL A 145 -34.59 -9.54 3.06
CA VAL A 145 -35.73 -8.62 3.15
C VAL A 145 -36.64 -9.00 4.31
N VAL A 146 -36.94 -10.29 4.50
CA VAL A 146 -37.80 -10.75 5.60
C VAL A 146 -37.16 -10.47 6.97
N TYR A 147 -35.87 -10.73 7.14
CA TYR A 147 -35.16 -10.40 8.39
C TYR A 147 -35.16 -8.90 8.67
N ALA A 148 -34.88 -8.08 7.64
CA ALA A 148 -34.93 -6.63 7.77
C ALA A 148 -36.33 -6.13 8.14
N LEU A 149 -37.37 -6.68 7.53
CA LEU A 149 -38.76 -6.34 7.83
C LEU A 149 -39.18 -6.74 9.24
N TYR A 150 -38.74 -7.90 9.73
CA TYR A 150 -39.06 -8.37 11.07
C TYR A 150 -38.45 -7.46 12.15
N GLU A 151 -37.22 -6.98 11.94
CA GLU A 151 -36.58 -6.03 12.86
C GLU A 151 -37.30 -4.67 12.86
N VAL A 152 -37.68 -4.16 11.69
CA VAL A 152 -38.46 -2.91 11.56
C VAL A 152 -39.84 -3.08 12.21
N LEU A 153 -40.47 -4.24 12.02
CA LEU A 153 -41.74 -4.59 12.63
C LEU A 153 -41.66 -4.55 14.17
N GLN A 154 -40.59 -5.10 14.76
CA GLN A 154 -40.38 -5.09 16.21
C GLN A 154 -40.29 -3.66 16.77
N ASP A 155 -39.61 -2.75 16.07
CA ASP A 155 -39.48 -1.35 16.46
C ASP A 155 -40.81 -0.58 16.34
N VAL A 156 -41.54 -0.76 15.23
CA VAL A 156 -42.82 -0.06 14.98
C VAL A 156 -43.93 -0.53 15.93
N THR A 157 -43.92 -1.81 16.31
CA THR A 157 -44.96 -2.41 17.18
C THR A 157 -44.64 -2.33 18.67
N ASN A 158 -43.47 -1.79 19.07
CA ASN A 158 -42.97 -1.85 20.45
C ASN A 158 -43.03 -3.29 21.05
N LYS A 159 -42.71 -4.31 20.24
CA LYS A 159 -42.78 -5.75 20.59
C LYS A 159 -44.19 -6.32 20.84
N ASN A 160 -45.26 -5.59 20.58
CA ASN A 160 -46.63 -6.13 20.60
C ASN A 160 -46.98 -6.78 19.25
N ILE A 161 -46.53 -8.02 19.05
CA ILE A 161 -46.61 -8.75 17.79
C ILE A 161 -47.72 -9.82 17.88
N ASP A 162 -48.47 -9.99 16.79
CA ASP A 162 -49.48 -11.05 16.65
C ASP A 162 -48.82 -12.45 16.62
N ASP A 163 -49.37 -13.41 17.37
CA ASP A 163 -48.86 -14.80 17.48
C ASP A 163 -48.65 -15.47 16.12
N GLN A 164 -49.45 -15.14 15.11
CA GLN A 164 -49.26 -15.67 13.75
C GLN A 164 -47.99 -15.16 13.09
N VAL A 165 -47.62 -13.90 13.35
CA VAL A 165 -46.38 -13.30 12.82
C VAL A 165 -45.17 -13.91 13.51
N LEU A 166 -45.27 -14.20 14.81
CA LEU A 166 -44.23 -14.87 15.58
C LEU A 166 -43.95 -16.27 15.03
N ARG A 167 -44.99 -17.09 14.79
CA ARG A 167 -44.83 -18.41 14.16
C ARG A 167 -44.23 -18.35 12.75
N CYS A 168 -44.62 -17.36 11.95
CA CYS A 168 -44.01 -17.14 10.65
C CYS A 168 -42.54 -16.74 10.75
N ALA A 169 -42.18 -15.90 11.74
CA ALA A 169 -40.81 -15.51 11.99
C ALA A 169 -39.95 -16.70 12.45
N ASP A 170 -40.46 -17.55 13.35
CA ASP A 170 -39.77 -18.77 13.81
C ASP A 170 -39.52 -19.74 12.63
N MET A 171 -40.51 -19.96 11.78
CA MET A 171 -40.39 -20.78 10.57
C MET A 171 -39.40 -20.19 9.56
N VAL A 172 -39.37 -18.87 9.40
CA VAL A 172 -38.40 -18.18 8.54
C VAL A 172 -37.00 -18.24 9.15
N GLU A 173 -36.87 -18.16 10.47
CA GLU A 173 -35.59 -18.26 11.16
C GLU A 173 -35.00 -19.68 11.06
N GLU A 174 -35.85 -20.70 11.13
CA GLU A 174 -35.47 -22.09 10.94
C GLU A 174 -35.04 -22.37 9.49
N ASN A 175 -35.87 -21.99 8.51
CA ASN A 175 -35.58 -22.21 7.08
C ASN A 175 -34.49 -21.28 6.52
N GLY A 176 -34.36 -20.06 7.07
CA GLY A 176 -33.45 -19.00 6.65
C GLY A 176 -32.06 -19.08 7.27
N ARG A 177 -31.84 -19.99 8.23
CA ARG A 177 -30.58 -20.14 8.97
C ARG A 177 -29.35 -20.30 8.06
N HIS A 178 -29.52 -21.01 6.94
CA HIS A 178 -28.47 -21.22 5.94
C HIS A 178 -28.15 -19.97 5.10
N PHE A 179 -29.09 -19.02 4.99
CA PHE A 179 -28.94 -17.78 4.22
C PHE A 179 -28.40 -16.62 5.04
N LYS A 180 -28.42 -16.72 6.37
CA LYS A 180 -27.90 -15.70 7.30
C LYS A 180 -26.41 -15.40 7.07
N ASN A 181 -25.64 -16.42 6.65
CA ASN A 181 -24.20 -16.32 6.40
C ASN A 181 -23.84 -16.03 4.92
N TYR A 182 -24.82 -16.00 4.00
CA TYR A 182 -24.59 -15.69 2.58
C TYR A 182 -24.04 -14.26 2.33
N LYS A 183 -24.06 -13.39 3.34
CA LYS A 183 -23.54 -12.01 3.22
C LYS A 183 -22.06 -11.97 2.80
N TYR A 184 -21.28 -13.01 3.10
CA TYR A 184 -19.83 -13.02 2.90
C TYR A 184 -19.33 -14.10 1.93
N ASN A 185 -20.19 -15.06 1.59
CA ASN A 185 -19.85 -16.24 0.82
C ASN A 185 -20.51 -16.19 -0.57
N ILE A 186 -19.71 -16.37 -1.63
CA ILE A 186 -20.09 -16.28 -3.04
C ILE A 186 -20.57 -17.64 -3.55
N ILE A 187 -20.00 -18.74 -3.06
CA ILE A 187 -20.33 -20.11 -3.50
C ILE A 187 -21.40 -20.74 -2.60
N PRO A 188 -22.53 -21.25 -3.14
CA PRO A 188 -23.63 -21.85 -2.37
C PRO A 188 -23.34 -23.30 -1.92
N LEU A 189 -22.25 -23.54 -1.19
CA LEU A 189 -21.78 -24.88 -0.81
C LEU A 189 -22.78 -25.69 0.04
N ASN A 190 -23.65 -25.03 0.80
CA ASN A 190 -24.64 -25.66 1.68
C ASN A 190 -25.98 -25.99 0.97
N PHE A 191 -26.07 -25.79 -0.36
CA PHE A 191 -27.31 -26.00 -1.13
C PHE A 191 -27.08 -26.97 -2.30
N PRO A 192 -27.11 -28.29 -2.05
CA PRO A 192 -26.96 -29.29 -3.10
C PRO A 192 -28.12 -29.19 -4.10
N GLY A 193 -27.81 -28.80 -5.35
CA GLY A 193 -28.80 -28.61 -6.42
C GLY A 193 -29.11 -27.15 -6.79
N SER A 194 -28.33 -26.17 -6.31
CA SER A 194 -28.38 -24.81 -6.85
C SER A 194 -27.97 -24.81 -8.33
N SER A 195 -28.81 -24.23 -9.20
CA SER A 195 -28.57 -24.15 -10.65
C SER A 195 -27.64 -22.98 -11.03
N GLU A 196 -26.68 -22.65 -10.16
CA GLU A 196 -25.77 -21.52 -10.40
C GLU A 196 -24.64 -21.96 -11.33
N GLU A 197 -24.41 -21.18 -12.40
CA GLU A 197 -23.40 -21.46 -13.44
C GLU A 197 -21.99 -21.64 -12.86
N ILE A 198 -21.71 -21.00 -11.72
CA ILE A 198 -20.41 -21.11 -11.03
C ILE A 198 -20.14 -22.53 -10.50
N MET A 199 -21.18 -23.27 -10.09
CA MET A 199 -21.03 -24.65 -9.58
C MET A 199 -20.78 -25.68 -10.69
N GLU A 200 -21.07 -25.31 -11.94
CA GLU A 200 -20.80 -26.13 -13.13
C GLU A 200 -19.34 -26.04 -13.61
N LEU A 201 -18.55 -25.12 -13.06
CA LEU A 201 -17.13 -24.98 -13.41
C LEU A 201 -16.34 -26.22 -12.95
N PRO A 202 -15.58 -26.87 -13.85
CA PRO A 202 -14.88 -28.12 -13.55
C PRO A 202 -13.83 -27.96 -12.44
N GLU A 203 -13.21 -26.78 -12.32
CA GLU A 203 -12.21 -26.48 -11.30
C GLU A 203 -12.83 -26.37 -9.91
N ILE A 204 -14.03 -25.79 -9.81
CA ILE A 204 -14.77 -25.67 -8.55
C ILE A 204 -15.30 -27.03 -8.14
N ARG A 205 -15.88 -27.78 -9.08
CA ARG A 205 -16.36 -29.16 -8.84
C ARG A 205 -15.22 -30.07 -8.38
N GLY A 206 -14.07 -30.04 -9.06
CA GLY A 206 -12.90 -30.82 -8.67
C GLY A 206 -12.35 -30.46 -7.29
N ALA A 207 -12.39 -29.18 -6.90
CA ALA A 207 -12.00 -28.75 -5.56
C ALA A 207 -12.99 -29.22 -4.48
N ILE A 208 -14.30 -29.16 -4.75
CA ILE A 208 -15.34 -29.66 -3.84
C ILE A 208 -15.22 -31.17 -3.65
N ASP A 209 -15.13 -31.93 -4.74
CA ASP A 209 -15.02 -33.40 -4.70
C ASP A 209 -13.80 -33.85 -3.85
N ALA A 210 -12.68 -33.14 -3.95
CA ALA A 210 -11.49 -33.45 -3.15
C ALA A 210 -11.59 -33.06 -1.66
N ILE A 211 -12.41 -32.06 -1.33
CA ILE A 211 -12.67 -31.66 0.06
C ILE A 211 -13.72 -32.58 0.71
N SER A 212 -14.63 -33.15 -0.09
CA SER A 212 -15.64 -34.12 0.35
C SER A 212 -15.11 -35.55 0.54
N ASP A 213 -13.87 -35.84 0.15
CA ASP A 213 -13.23 -37.15 0.35
C ASP A 213 -12.88 -37.39 1.83
N ILE A 214 -13.79 -38.02 2.56
CA ILE A 214 -13.65 -38.39 3.98
C ILE A 214 -13.33 -39.89 4.18
N ASP A 215 -13.07 -40.62 3.10
CA ASP A 215 -12.91 -42.08 3.17
C ASP A 215 -11.67 -42.45 4.00
N GLY A 216 -11.85 -43.36 4.96
CA GLY A 216 -10.78 -43.85 5.82
C GLY A 216 -10.43 -42.99 7.04
N LEU A 217 -11.16 -41.90 7.31
CA LEU A 217 -10.96 -41.08 8.51
C LEU A 217 -11.64 -41.64 9.77
N PRO A 218 -11.03 -41.47 10.96
CA PRO A 218 -11.59 -41.91 12.22
C PRO A 218 -12.72 -41.00 12.69
N MET A 219 -13.95 -41.51 12.77
CA MET A 219 -15.13 -40.72 13.11
C MET A 219 -15.30 -40.55 14.63
N PRO A 220 -15.66 -39.35 15.11
CA PRO A 220 -15.95 -39.09 16.53
C PRO A 220 -17.24 -39.82 16.98
N ASP A 221 -17.33 -40.17 18.28
CA ASP A 221 -18.53 -40.80 18.86
C ASP A 221 -19.71 -39.81 18.93
N MET A 222 -20.67 -39.98 18.02
CA MET A 222 -21.82 -39.09 17.84
C MET A 222 -22.95 -39.32 18.85
N SER A 223 -22.82 -40.28 19.78
CA SER A 223 -23.88 -40.67 20.72
C SER A 223 -24.29 -39.58 21.72
N SER A 224 -23.45 -38.55 21.93
CA SER A 224 -23.70 -37.44 22.87
C SER A 224 -24.41 -36.23 22.28
N ILE A 225 -24.54 -36.12 20.94
CA ILE A 225 -25.25 -35.02 20.27
C ILE A 225 -26.75 -35.35 20.18
N GLN A 226 -27.43 -35.35 21.32
CA GLN A 226 -28.90 -35.37 21.37
C GLN A 226 -29.43 -33.94 21.25
N ARG A 227 -29.79 -33.54 20.03
CA ARG A 227 -31.04 -32.84 19.62
C ARG A 227 -30.79 -32.00 18.36
N HIS A 228 -31.57 -32.35 17.32
CA HIS A 228 -31.74 -31.69 16.01
C HIS A 228 -30.84 -32.19 14.85
N GLU A 229 -31.42 -33.18 14.15
CA GLU A 229 -31.15 -33.68 12.78
C GLU A 229 -29.92 -34.56 12.56
N ASP A 230 -30.17 -35.73 11.94
CA ASP A 230 -29.19 -36.66 11.37
C ASP A 230 -28.27 -35.94 10.38
N LYS A 231 -27.13 -35.41 10.85
CA LYS A 231 -26.10 -34.83 9.98
C LYS A 231 -24.88 -35.73 9.95
N SER A 232 -24.76 -36.49 8.86
CA SER A 232 -23.50 -37.11 8.44
C SER A 232 -22.48 -36.00 8.15
N ILE A 233 -21.24 -36.14 8.64
CA ILE A 233 -20.11 -35.26 8.31
C ILE A 233 -19.97 -35.20 6.80
N GLN A 234 -20.01 -33.99 6.20
CA GLN A 234 -20.05 -33.82 4.75
C GLN A 234 -18.67 -33.62 4.12
N ASP A 235 -17.70 -33.09 4.88
CA ASP A 235 -16.37 -32.78 4.35
C ASP A 235 -15.23 -32.77 5.39
N LEU A 236 -14.00 -32.67 4.89
CA LEU A 236 -12.76 -32.62 5.69
C LEU A 236 -12.71 -31.43 6.67
N ILE A 237 -13.37 -30.32 6.36
CA ILE A 237 -13.31 -29.10 7.18
C ILE A 237 -14.33 -29.18 8.33
N GLU A 238 -15.49 -29.78 8.11
CA GLU A 238 -16.47 -30.12 9.14
C GLU A 238 -15.89 -31.16 10.11
N TYR A 239 -15.13 -32.12 9.61
CA TYR A 239 -14.35 -33.04 10.44
C TYR A 239 -13.41 -32.28 11.40
N LEU A 240 -12.60 -31.35 10.88
CA LEU A 240 -11.71 -30.51 11.69
C LEU A 240 -12.48 -29.63 12.69
N SER A 241 -13.64 -29.11 12.28
CA SER A 241 -14.52 -28.32 13.14
C SER A 241 -14.97 -29.13 14.36
N LEU A 242 -15.39 -30.38 14.17
CA LEU A 242 -15.85 -31.25 15.25
C LEU A 242 -14.69 -31.72 16.15
N ALA A 243 -13.51 -31.94 15.56
CA ALA A 243 -12.32 -32.37 16.29
C ALA A 243 -11.75 -31.29 17.22
N PHE A 244 -11.78 -30.02 16.80
CA PHE A 244 -11.12 -28.92 17.53
C PHE A 244 -12.07 -27.83 18.06
N GLY A 245 -13.36 -27.86 17.71
CA GLY A 245 -14.38 -26.94 18.21
C GLY A 245 -14.26 -25.52 17.62
N PHE A 246 -14.06 -25.41 16.30
CA PHE A 246 -14.05 -24.12 15.58
C PHE A 246 -15.48 -23.54 15.46
N GLN A 247 -15.59 -22.23 15.22
CA GLN A 247 -16.87 -21.55 15.00
C GLN A 247 -17.46 -21.91 13.64
N LYS A 248 -18.78 -22.16 13.58
CA LYS A 248 -19.43 -22.60 12.34
C LYS A 248 -19.31 -21.60 11.19
N SER A 249 -19.42 -20.30 11.47
CA SER A 249 -19.25 -19.26 10.45
C SER A 249 -17.80 -19.19 9.93
N ASN A 250 -16.80 -19.44 10.77
CA ASN A 250 -15.40 -19.49 10.33
C ASN A 250 -15.18 -20.69 9.40
N VAL A 251 -15.75 -21.84 9.75
CA VAL A 251 -15.70 -23.06 8.93
C VAL A 251 -16.31 -22.83 7.55
N GLU A 252 -17.50 -22.24 7.47
CA GLU A 252 -18.15 -21.93 6.20
C GLU A 252 -17.32 -20.96 5.33
N ASN A 253 -16.73 -19.92 5.93
CA ASN A 253 -15.91 -18.95 5.20
C ASN A 253 -14.58 -19.55 4.72
N GLN A 254 -13.89 -20.33 5.57
CA GLN A 254 -12.61 -20.94 5.20
C GLN A 254 -12.79 -22.09 4.21
N ARG A 255 -13.93 -22.78 4.26
CA ARG A 255 -14.31 -23.78 3.26
C ARG A 255 -14.38 -23.18 1.87
N GLU A 256 -15.11 -22.08 1.70
CA GLU A 256 -15.17 -21.38 0.42
C GLU A 256 -13.81 -20.82 0.00
N ASN A 257 -13.08 -20.19 0.93
CA ASN A 257 -11.74 -19.66 0.66
C ASN A 257 -10.81 -20.76 0.12
N MET A 258 -10.84 -21.95 0.72
CA MET A 258 -10.05 -23.09 0.26
C MET A 258 -10.46 -23.58 -1.13
N VAL A 259 -11.76 -23.65 -1.42
CA VAL A 259 -12.28 -23.98 -2.76
C VAL A 259 -11.81 -22.96 -3.80
N LEU A 260 -11.92 -21.68 -3.51
CA LEU A 260 -11.50 -20.60 -4.40
C LEU A 260 -9.98 -20.60 -4.64
N LEU A 261 -9.17 -20.85 -3.61
CA LEU A 261 -7.72 -20.96 -3.75
C LEU A 261 -7.33 -22.13 -4.65
N LEU A 262 -7.95 -23.28 -4.48
CA LEU A 262 -7.73 -24.45 -5.32
C LEU A 262 -8.20 -24.21 -6.76
N ALA A 263 -9.39 -23.64 -6.95
CA ALA A 263 -9.93 -23.32 -8.28
C ALA A 263 -9.07 -22.27 -9.01
N ASN A 264 -8.58 -21.24 -8.31
CA ASN A 264 -7.72 -20.21 -8.91
C ASN A 264 -6.35 -20.77 -9.33
N ILE A 265 -5.74 -21.66 -8.54
CA ILE A 265 -4.49 -22.32 -8.95
C ILE A 265 -4.77 -23.30 -10.10
N SER A 266 -5.89 -24.03 -10.05
CA SER A 266 -6.29 -24.96 -11.10
C SER A 266 -6.53 -24.28 -12.43
N THR A 267 -7.28 -23.17 -12.47
CA THR A 267 -7.52 -22.37 -13.71
C THR A 267 -6.22 -21.83 -14.33
N ARG A 268 -5.26 -21.41 -13.50
CA ARG A 268 -3.94 -20.96 -13.98
C ARG A 268 -3.10 -22.11 -14.59
N THR A 269 -3.36 -23.34 -14.18
CA THR A 269 -2.62 -24.54 -14.59
C THR A 269 -3.34 -25.32 -15.70
N ALA A 270 -4.67 -25.18 -15.81
CA ALA A 270 -5.56 -25.84 -16.78
C ALA A 270 -5.32 -25.45 -18.25
N ALA A 271 -4.54 -24.41 -18.53
CA ALA A 271 -4.03 -24.12 -19.88
C ALA A 271 -3.14 -25.25 -20.45
N GLN A 272 -2.77 -26.23 -19.63
CA GLN A 272 -2.16 -27.49 -20.05
C GLN A 272 -3.17 -28.62 -19.80
N GLU A 273 -3.82 -29.13 -20.85
CA GLU A 273 -4.81 -30.22 -20.78
C GLU A 273 -4.27 -31.41 -19.95
N GLY A 274 -5.00 -31.81 -18.89
CA GLY A 274 -4.75 -33.06 -18.15
C GLY A 274 -4.03 -32.95 -16.79
N HIS A 275 -3.88 -31.76 -16.21
CA HIS A 275 -3.23 -31.62 -14.89
C HIS A 275 -4.07 -32.22 -13.73
N PRO A 276 -3.52 -33.18 -12.97
CA PRO A 276 -4.20 -33.74 -11.80
C PRO A 276 -4.36 -32.69 -10.70
N LEU A 277 -5.52 -32.67 -10.02
CA LEU A 277 -5.77 -31.83 -8.83
C LEU A 277 -4.66 -31.96 -7.75
N VAL A 278 -3.95 -33.10 -7.74
CA VAL A 278 -2.79 -33.41 -6.90
C VAL A 278 -1.70 -32.32 -6.98
N ASP A 279 -1.39 -31.82 -8.18
CA ASP A 279 -0.31 -30.83 -8.35
C ASP A 279 -0.71 -29.45 -7.85
N THR A 280 -2.00 -29.11 -7.99
CA THR A 280 -2.60 -27.88 -7.44
C THR A 280 -2.49 -27.86 -5.91
N VAL A 281 -2.86 -28.96 -5.24
CA VAL A 281 -2.76 -29.10 -3.78
C VAL A 281 -1.30 -29.02 -3.31
N ASN A 282 -0.36 -29.61 -4.06
CA ASN A 282 1.07 -29.56 -3.75
C ASN A 282 1.63 -28.14 -3.77
N GLU A 283 1.25 -27.33 -4.76
CA GLU A 283 1.69 -25.95 -4.87
C GLU A 283 1.15 -25.10 -3.72
N LEU A 284 -0.16 -25.21 -3.43
CA LEU A 284 -0.79 -24.50 -2.32
C LEU A 284 -0.16 -24.88 -0.97
N TRP A 285 0.07 -26.18 -0.74
CA TRP A 285 0.72 -26.68 0.47
C TRP A 285 2.14 -26.12 0.66
N LYS A 286 2.94 -26.07 -0.41
CA LYS A 286 4.30 -25.48 -0.35
C LYS A 286 4.26 -23.99 -0.02
N LYS A 287 3.30 -23.24 -0.59
CA LYS A 287 3.12 -21.80 -0.34
C LYS A 287 2.73 -21.51 1.10
N ILE A 288 1.75 -22.22 1.65
CA ILE A 288 1.25 -21.99 3.03
C ILE A 288 2.29 -22.35 4.08
N PHE A 289 2.94 -23.51 3.96
CA PHE A 289 3.84 -24.01 5.02
C PHE A 289 5.30 -23.60 4.87
N GLY A 290 5.65 -22.72 3.94
CA GLY A 290 7.01 -22.20 3.78
C GLY A 290 7.53 -21.57 5.08
N ASN A 291 6.76 -20.65 5.67
CA ASN A 291 7.13 -19.94 6.90
C ASN A 291 7.20 -20.87 8.11
N TYR A 292 6.24 -21.79 8.25
CA TYR A 292 6.24 -22.79 9.33
C TYR A 292 7.49 -23.67 9.30
N LYS A 293 7.91 -24.13 8.10
CA LYS A 293 9.14 -24.90 7.95
C LYS A 293 10.38 -24.09 8.33
N SER A 294 10.45 -22.82 7.91
CA SER A 294 11.52 -21.91 8.30
C SER A 294 11.58 -21.71 9.82
N TRP A 295 10.45 -21.57 10.49
CA TRP A 295 10.36 -21.46 11.95
C TRP A 295 10.83 -22.74 12.66
N CYS A 296 10.40 -23.92 12.19
CA CYS A 296 10.88 -25.20 12.71
C CYS A 296 12.40 -25.36 12.53
N CYS A 297 12.93 -25.01 11.35
CA CYS A 297 14.37 -25.03 11.10
C CYS A 297 15.15 -24.06 12.01
N TYR A 298 14.60 -22.88 12.28
CA TYR A 298 15.19 -21.88 13.16
C TYR A 298 15.27 -22.36 14.61
N LEU A 299 14.21 -23.00 15.12
CA LEU A 299 14.16 -23.57 16.48
C LEU A 299 14.83 -24.95 16.60
N HIS A 300 15.36 -25.51 15.51
CA HIS A 300 15.92 -26.87 15.48
C HIS A 300 14.93 -27.98 15.92
N ILE A 301 13.63 -27.79 15.68
CA ILE A 301 12.57 -28.76 16.00
C ILE A 301 12.11 -29.53 14.75
N THR A 302 11.63 -30.77 14.94
CA THR A 302 11.04 -31.57 13.86
C THR A 302 9.67 -31.02 13.47
N SER A 303 9.37 -31.01 12.16
CA SER A 303 8.04 -30.60 11.67
C SER A 303 6.97 -31.59 12.14
N SER A 304 5.87 -31.09 12.70
CA SER A 304 4.70 -31.91 13.06
C SER A 304 3.89 -32.36 11.84
N ILE A 305 4.16 -31.78 10.66
CA ILE A 305 3.59 -32.28 9.40
C ILE A 305 4.38 -33.54 9.01
N ILE A 306 3.82 -34.71 9.34
CA ILE A 306 4.39 -36.02 9.02
C ILE A 306 3.55 -36.62 7.89
N ILE A 307 4.17 -36.78 6.72
CA ILE A 307 3.59 -37.44 5.56
C ILE A 307 4.54 -38.58 5.21
N SER A 308 4.19 -39.81 5.59
CA SER A 308 5.01 -40.99 5.31
C SER A 308 5.12 -41.26 3.81
N HIS A 309 6.28 -41.75 3.37
CA HIS A 309 6.54 -42.04 1.96
C HIS A 309 5.79 -43.26 1.42
N ASP A 310 5.30 -44.14 2.30
CA ASP A 310 4.63 -45.42 1.94
C ASP A 310 3.10 -45.30 1.77
N ILE A 311 2.55 -44.08 1.80
CA ILE A 311 1.10 -43.81 1.69
C ILE A 311 0.69 -43.61 0.23
N THR A 312 -0.52 -44.06 -0.15
CA THR A 312 -1.10 -43.81 -1.49
C THR A 312 -1.20 -42.31 -1.80
N GLU A 313 -1.01 -41.92 -3.06
CA GLU A 313 -1.07 -40.49 -3.45
C GLU A 313 -2.42 -39.83 -3.11
N HIS A 314 -3.52 -40.59 -3.11
CA HIS A 314 -4.84 -40.13 -2.64
C HIS A 314 -4.85 -39.77 -1.14
N LYS A 315 -4.44 -40.68 -0.25
CA LYS A 315 -4.36 -40.41 1.21
C LYS A 315 -3.37 -39.26 1.50
N LYS A 316 -2.29 -39.15 0.73
CA LYS A 316 -1.32 -38.05 0.82
C LYS A 316 -1.93 -36.69 0.46
N GLN A 317 -2.80 -36.65 -0.54
CA GLN A 317 -3.56 -35.46 -0.91
C GLN A 317 -4.57 -35.09 0.18
N GLN A 318 -5.33 -36.05 0.70
CA GLN A 318 -6.28 -35.87 1.81
C GLN A 318 -5.59 -35.29 3.05
N LEU A 319 -4.44 -35.83 3.45
CA LEU A 319 -3.63 -35.30 4.56
C LEU A 319 -3.16 -33.87 4.31
N LYS A 320 -2.74 -33.52 3.09
CA LYS A 320 -2.33 -32.14 2.77
C LYS A 320 -3.51 -31.17 2.88
N LEU A 321 -4.69 -31.57 2.39
CA LEU A 321 -5.92 -30.78 2.51
C LEU A 321 -6.32 -30.60 3.97
N LEU A 322 -6.21 -31.62 4.83
CA LEU A 322 -6.44 -31.50 6.26
C LEU A 322 -5.49 -30.51 6.94
N HIS A 323 -4.19 -30.56 6.63
CA HIS A 323 -3.23 -29.58 7.17
C HIS A 323 -3.56 -28.15 6.71
N ILE A 324 -3.86 -27.96 5.42
CA ILE A 324 -4.24 -26.66 4.85
C ILE A 324 -5.51 -26.14 5.54
N GLY A 325 -6.55 -26.97 5.64
CA GLY A 325 -7.81 -26.64 6.30
C GLY A 325 -7.60 -26.26 7.76
N LEU A 326 -6.79 -27.02 8.50
CA LEU A 326 -6.47 -26.73 9.90
C LEU A 326 -5.78 -25.37 10.05
N TYR A 327 -4.80 -25.08 9.20
CA TYR A 327 -4.12 -23.78 9.21
C TYR A 327 -5.08 -22.61 8.91
N LEU A 328 -5.93 -22.77 7.90
CA LEU A 328 -6.91 -21.74 7.51
C LEU A 328 -7.96 -21.50 8.62
N LEU A 329 -8.41 -22.55 9.31
CA LEU A 329 -9.32 -22.44 10.45
C LEU A 329 -8.69 -21.71 11.63
N ILE A 330 -7.44 -22.06 11.99
CA ILE A 330 -6.64 -21.35 13.00
C ILE A 330 -6.48 -19.89 12.60
N TRP A 331 -6.08 -19.63 11.35
CA TRP A 331 -5.89 -18.28 10.82
C TRP A 331 -7.18 -17.46 10.88
N GLY A 332 -8.31 -18.07 10.56
CA GLY A 332 -9.64 -17.47 10.56
C GLY A 332 -10.06 -16.94 11.94
N GLU A 333 -9.91 -17.75 13.00
CA GLU A 333 -10.28 -17.39 14.37
C GLU A 333 -9.21 -16.59 15.13
N ALA A 334 -7.95 -16.64 14.71
CA ALA A 334 -6.85 -15.95 15.38
C ALA A 334 -6.64 -14.50 14.91
N SER A 335 -7.68 -13.78 14.45
CA SER A 335 -7.58 -12.44 13.85
C SER A 335 -6.73 -11.46 14.69
N ASN A 336 -6.91 -11.46 16.01
CA ASN A 336 -6.22 -10.57 16.95
C ASN A 336 -4.78 -10.98 17.27
N VAL A 337 -4.33 -12.16 16.81
CA VAL A 337 -2.99 -12.73 17.08
C VAL A 337 -2.20 -12.90 15.78
N ARG A 338 -2.76 -12.56 14.61
CA ARG A 338 -2.08 -12.68 13.30
C ARG A 338 -0.76 -11.91 13.17
N PHE A 339 -0.57 -10.88 13.99
CA PHE A 339 0.66 -10.08 14.04
C PHE A 339 1.78 -10.77 14.84
N MET A 340 1.51 -11.94 15.41
CA MET A 340 2.48 -12.81 16.08
C MET A 340 2.63 -14.12 15.27
N PRO A 341 3.31 -14.10 14.11
CA PRO A 341 3.36 -15.25 13.20
C PRO A 341 4.01 -16.49 13.82
N GLU A 342 4.99 -16.32 14.71
CA GLU A 342 5.64 -17.42 15.44
C GLU A 342 4.69 -18.03 16.48
N CYS A 343 3.82 -17.22 17.09
CA CYS A 343 2.73 -17.71 17.93
C CYS A 343 1.74 -18.58 17.14
N LEU A 344 1.38 -18.17 15.92
CA LEU A 344 0.56 -19.00 15.03
C LEU A 344 1.26 -20.30 14.63
N CYS A 345 2.57 -20.26 14.36
CA CYS A 345 3.36 -21.45 14.08
C CYS A 345 3.37 -22.41 15.28
N TYR A 346 3.48 -21.89 16.50
CA TYR A 346 3.39 -22.67 17.74
C TYR A 346 2.02 -23.34 17.92
N ILE A 347 0.92 -22.60 17.74
CA ILE A 347 -0.45 -23.14 17.80
C ILE A 347 -0.63 -24.24 16.76
N PHE A 348 -0.25 -23.97 15.51
CA PHE A 348 -0.33 -24.95 14.43
C PHE A 348 0.55 -26.18 14.70
N HIS A 349 1.76 -26.00 15.23
CA HIS A 349 2.68 -27.12 15.52
C HIS A 349 2.06 -28.15 16.45
N HIS A 350 1.37 -27.71 17.51
CA HIS A 350 0.72 -28.59 18.47
C HIS A 350 -0.58 -29.20 17.91
N MET A 351 -1.42 -28.40 17.25
CA MET A 351 -2.67 -28.91 16.66
C MET A 351 -2.42 -29.87 15.50
N ALA A 352 -1.39 -29.64 14.69
CA ALA A 352 -0.98 -30.55 13.62
C ALA A 352 -0.47 -31.88 14.20
N LYS A 353 0.23 -31.85 15.35
CA LYS A 353 0.62 -33.07 16.06
C LYS A 353 -0.62 -33.84 16.56
N GLN A 354 -1.58 -33.14 17.16
CA GLN A 354 -2.85 -33.75 17.58
C GLN A 354 -3.62 -34.36 16.40
N LEU A 355 -3.67 -33.67 15.26
CA LEU A 355 -4.28 -34.18 14.04
C LEU A 355 -3.56 -35.44 13.53
N HIS A 356 -2.22 -35.46 13.56
CA HIS A 356 -1.46 -36.64 13.19
C HIS A 356 -1.75 -37.82 14.12
N ASP A 357 -1.76 -37.59 15.44
CA ASP A 357 -2.09 -38.60 16.44
C ASP A 357 -3.53 -39.15 16.27
N MET A 358 -4.47 -38.31 15.81
CA MET A 358 -5.84 -38.74 15.50
C MET A 358 -5.93 -39.62 14.25
N VAL A 359 -5.15 -39.32 13.20
CA VAL A 359 -5.25 -39.97 11.88
C VAL A 359 -4.35 -41.22 11.75
N ASP A 360 -3.33 -41.37 12.58
CA ASP A 360 -2.43 -42.54 12.54
C ASP A 360 -3.14 -43.83 13.00
N GLU A 361 -3.12 -44.85 12.13
CA GLU A 361 -3.79 -46.14 12.31
C GLU A 361 -3.24 -46.93 13.52
N ASN A 362 -2.03 -46.61 14.01
CA ASN A 362 -1.33 -47.37 15.06
C ASN A 362 -1.62 -46.91 16.51
N ASN A 363 -2.07 -45.66 16.72
CA ASN A 363 -2.28 -45.06 18.04
C ASN A 363 -3.68 -44.40 18.14
N PHE A 364 -4.70 -45.14 17.74
CA PHE A 364 -6.09 -44.68 17.72
C PHE A 364 -6.57 -44.19 19.11
N GLN A 365 -6.66 -42.87 19.30
CA GLN A 365 -7.46 -42.26 20.35
C GLN A 365 -8.52 -41.36 19.69
N PRO A 366 -9.78 -41.82 19.53
CA PRO A 366 -10.84 -40.93 19.06
C PRO A 366 -10.99 -39.77 20.06
N PRO A 367 -11.30 -38.54 19.59
CA PRO A 367 -11.57 -37.42 20.49
C PRO A 367 -12.67 -37.83 21.48
N GLN A 368 -12.41 -37.68 22.79
CA GLN A 368 -13.25 -38.24 23.85
C GLN A 368 -14.68 -37.66 23.91
N ALA A 369 -14.98 -36.63 23.11
CA ALA A 369 -16.30 -36.16 22.72
C ALA A 369 -16.11 -35.09 21.63
N PRO A 370 -17.13 -34.82 20.78
CA PRO A 370 -17.13 -33.62 19.94
C PRO A 370 -16.94 -32.38 20.81
N VAL A 371 -15.98 -31.54 20.44
CA VAL A 371 -15.66 -30.33 21.20
C VAL A 371 -16.74 -29.28 20.93
N GLU A 372 -17.21 -28.59 21.97
CA GLU A 372 -18.22 -27.53 21.85
C GLU A 372 -17.79 -26.43 20.85
N GLU A 373 -18.75 -25.91 20.09
CA GLU A 373 -18.52 -24.84 19.12
C GLU A 373 -17.86 -23.61 19.79
N GLY A 374 -16.79 -23.10 19.18
CA GLY A 374 -16.05 -21.93 19.69
C GLY A 374 -15.10 -22.23 20.86
N SER A 375 -14.90 -23.50 21.21
CA SER A 375 -13.92 -23.93 22.23
C SER A 375 -12.50 -23.51 21.88
N PHE A 376 -12.09 -23.59 20.61
CA PHE A 376 -10.76 -23.14 20.18
C PHE A 376 -10.54 -21.65 20.49
N LEU A 377 -11.49 -20.80 20.09
CA LEU A 377 -11.47 -19.37 20.37
C LEU A 377 -11.38 -19.09 21.89
N LYS A 378 -12.21 -19.77 22.70
CA LYS A 378 -12.31 -19.55 24.15
C LYS A 378 -11.10 -20.06 24.94
N ASN A 379 -10.56 -21.21 24.56
CA ASN A 379 -9.53 -21.90 25.34
C ASN A 379 -8.11 -21.58 24.86
N VAL A 380 -7.91 -21.29 23.57
CA VAL A 380 -6.58 -21.03 22.99
C VAL A 380 -6.36 -19.55 22.71
N ILE A 381 -7.28 -18.90 21.98
CA ILE A 381 -7.07 -17.53 21.49
C ILE A 381 -7.42 -16.48 22.55
N GLU A 382 -8.55 -16.61 23.25
CA GLU A 382 -9.03 -15.64 24.23
C GLU A 382 -8.02 -15.37 25.37
N PRO A 383 -7.31 -16.37 25.94
CA PRO A 383 -6.27 -16.12 26.93
C PRO A 383 -5.12 -15.25 26.40
N ILE A 384 -4.66 -15.51 25.17
CA ILE A 384 -3.58 -14.76 24.52
C ILE A 384 -4.05 -13.34 24.23
N PHE A 385 -5.26 -13.20 23.70
CA PHE A 385 -5.89 -11.91 23.46
C PHE A 385 -6.05 -11.07 24.73
N LYS A 386 -6.48 -11.66 25.85
CA LYS A 386 -6.59 -10.95 27.14
C LYS A 386 -5.25 -10.40 27.62
N VAL A 387 -4.13 -11.07 27.32
CA VAL A 387 -2.78 -10.55 27.62
C VAL A 387 -2.48 -9.34 26.74
N LEU A 388 -2.74 -9.44 25.44
CA LEU A 388 -2.56 -8.34 24.47
C LEU A 388 -3.40 -7.12 24.86
N GLN A 389 -4.69 -7.31 25.12
CA GLN A 389 -5.61 -6.24 25.52
C GLN A 389 -5.16 -5.52 26.80
N LYS A 390 -4.72 -6.27 27.81
CA LYS A 390 -4.20 -5.70 29.07
C LYS A 390 -2.90 -4.91 28.87
N GLU A 391 -2.01 -5.34 27.98
CA GLU A 391 -0.79 -4.58 27.66
C GLU A 391 -1.08 -3.36 26.78
N ALA A 392 -2.02 -3.46 25.84
CA ALA A 392 -2.48 -2.35 25.01
C ALA A 392 -3.14 -1.24 25.85
N GLN A 393 -4.01 -1.59 26.81
CA GLN A 393 -4.60 -0.61 27.73
C GLN A 393 -3.55 0.15 28.56
N LYS A 394 -2.44 -0.51 28.92
CA LYS A 394 -1.33 0.14 29.65
C LYS A 394 -0.58 1.16 28.81
N SER A 395 -0.65 1.08 27.48
CA SER A 395 -0.05 2.07 26.58
C SER A 395 -0.70 3.46 26.69
N ARG A 396 -1.93 3.55 27.22
CA ARG A 396 -2.73 4.79 27.26
C ARG A 396 -2.81 5.49 25.89
N GLY A 397 -3.04 4.72 24.83
CA GLY A 397 -3.08 5.24 23.46
C GLY A 397 -1.74 5.79 22.98
N GLY A 398 -0.63 5.14 23.37
CA GLY A 398 0.74 5.55 23.00
C GLY A 398 1.35 6.67 23.85
N THR A 399 0.64 7.19 24.86
CA THR A 399 1.15 8.27 25.73
C THR A 399 2.00 7.77 26.92
N ALA A 400 1.87 6.49 27.30
CA ALA A 400 2.69 5.90 28.35
C ALA A 400 4.10 5.60 27.84
N GLY A 401 5.12 5.89 28.68
CA GLY A 401 6.51 5.60 28.33
C GLY A 401 6.72 4.13 27.96
N HIS A 402 7.50 3.85 26.91
CA HIS A 402 7.65 2.51 26.35
C HIS A 402 8.21 1.46 27.34
N SER A 403 8.89 1.88 28.41
CA SER A 403 9.34 0.96 29.47
C SER A 403 8.18 0.42 30.31
N ALA A 404 7.01 1.07 30.25
CA ALA A 404 5.86 0.79 31.08
C ALA A 404 4.90 -0.27 30.50
N TRP A 405 5.04 -0.70 29.23
CA TRP A 405 4.15 -1.69 28.58
C TRP A 405 4.88 -2.53 27.51
N ARG A 406 4.34 -3.68 27.09
CA ARG A 406 4.89 -4.57 26.03
C ARG A 406 4.04 -4.49 24.76
N ASN A 407 4.65 -4.50 23.58
CA ASN A 407 3.94 -4.63 22.30
C ASN A 407 3.76 -6.12 21.91
N TYR A 408 3.13 -6.38 20.75
CA TYR A 408 2.96 -7.74 20.26
C TYR A 408 4.31 -8.40 19.94
N ASP A 409 5.29 -7.64 19.46
CA ASP A 409 6.64 -8.15 19.11
C ASP A 409 7.41 -8.63 20.36
N ASP A 410 7.35 -7.85 21.44
CA ASP A 410 7.88 -8.20 22.77
C ASP A 410 7.23 -9.50 23.32
N LEU A 411 5.97 -9.78 22.96
CA LEU A 411 5.27 -11.01 23.34
C LEU A 411 5.60 -12.16 22.39
N ASN A 412 5.81 -11.84 21.12
CA ASN A 412 6.15 -12.78 20.06
C ASN A 412 7.56 -13.35 20.23
N GLU A 413 8.49 -12.58 20.80
CA GLU A 413 9.87 -12.99 21.15
C GLU A 413 9.92 -14.31 21.93
N LEU A 414 8.90 -14.63 22.75
CA LEU A 414 8.85 -15.91 23.47
C LEU A 414 8.84 -17.11 22.51
N PHE A 415 8.14 -17.00 21.38
CA PHE A 415 7.98 -18.05 20.36
C PHE A 415 9.18 -18.13 19.40
N TRP A 416 10.18 -17.25 19.55
CA TRP A 416 11.50 -17.36 18.92
C TRP A 416 12.46 -18.22 19.73
N SER A 417 12.02 -18.84 20.83
CA SER A 417 12.88 -19.70 21.65
C SER A 417 12.16 -20.98 22.06
N GLU A 418 12.93 -22.04 22.32
CA GLU A 418 12.41 -23.30 22.87
C GLU A 418 11.69 -23.14 24.23
N LYS A 419 11.83 -21.97 24.88
CA LYS A 419 11.11 -21.64 26.12
C LYS A 419 9.60 -21.64 25.93
N CYS A 420 9.08 -21.41 24.73
CA CYS A 420 7.64 -21.50 24.50
C CYS A 420 7.11 -22.91 24.78
N PHE A 421 7.88 -23.97 24.49
CA PHE A 421 7.46 -25.35 24.74
C PHE A 421 7.54 -25.72 26.23
N THR A 422 8.48 -25.14 26.99
CA THR A 422 8.68 -25.46 28.41
C THR A 422 7.87 -24.56 29.35
N GLU A 423 7.62 -23.30 29.00
CA GLU A 423 6.91 -22.34 29.84
C GLU A 423 5.38 -22.33 29.61
N LEU A 424 4.89 -22.53 28.38
CA LEU A 424 3.44 -22.46 28.07
C LEU A 424 2.74 -23.82 28.14
N ASN A 425 3.41 -24.93 27.81
CA ASN A 425 2.81 -26.28 27.65
C ASN A 425 1.61 -26.31 26.66
N TRP A 426 1.13 -27.51 26.31
CA TRP A 426 -0.06 -27.69 25.46
C TRP A 426 -1.01 -28.75 26.05
N PRO A 427 -2.28 -28.43 26.36
CA PRO A 427 -2.97 -27.12 26.25
C PRO A 427 -2.32 -25.98 27.05
N PRO A 428 -2.58 -24.70 26.71
CA PRO A 428 -1.89 -23.57 27.33
C PRO A 428 -2.11 -23.54 28.86
N ASP A 429 -1.02 -23.59 29.62
CA ASP A 429 -1.05 -23.46 31.07
C ASP A 429 -1.27 -22.00 31.47
N LEU A 430 -2.49 -21.68 31.90
CA LEU A 430 -2.91 -20.34 32.33
C LEU A 430 -2.16 -19.85 33.59
N SER A 431 -1.45 -20.73 34.30
CA SER A 431 -0.60 -20.37 35.44
C SER A 431 0.80 -19.91 35.04
N SER A 432 1.18 -20.08 33.76
CA SER A 432 2.48 -19.66 33.25
C SER A 432 2.71 -18.14 33.36
N ASN A 433 3.98 -17.74 33.42
CA ASN A 433 4.39 -16.32 33.50
C ASN A 433 3.93 -15.48 32.30
N PHE A 434 3.54 -16.13 31.20
CA PHE A 434 2.99 -15.46 30.02
C PHE A 434 1.59 -14.89 30.31
N PHE A 435 0.72 -15.68 30.96
CA PHE A 435 -0.66 -15.29 31.30
C PHE A 435 -0.80 -14.69 32.71
N TYR A 436 0.03 -15.10 33.66
CA TYR A 436 -0.04 -14.67 35.06
C TYR A 436 0.81 -13.42 35.35
N LYS A 437 0.17 -12.35 35.83
CA LYS A 437 0.84 -11.19 36.44
C LYS A 437 0.22 -10.90 37.80
N GLY A 438 0.70 -11.60 38.82
CA GLY A 438 0.39 -11.28 40.21
C GLY A 438 0.84 -9.86 40.58
N CYS A 439 0.07 -9.21 41.45
CA CYS A 439 0.39 -7.90 42.01
C CYS A 439 1.64 -8.03 42.90
N GLY A 440 2.82 -7.63 42.41
CA GLY A 440 4.02 -7.48 43.25
C GLY A 440 5.28 -8.27 42.86
N MET A 441 5.29 -9.12 41.83
CA MET A 441 6.55 -9.67 41.31
C MET A 441 7.28 -8.62 40.46
N ALA A 442 8.59 -8.45 40.71
CA ALA A 442 9.45 -7.59 39.91
C ALA A 442 9.30 -7.95 38.43
N ARG A 443 8.79 -7.00 37.66
CA ARG A 443 8.57 -7.09 36.22
C ARG A 443 9.85 -7.62 35.57
N LYS A 444 9.77 -8.69 34.76
CA LYS A 444 10.88 -9.00 33.82
C LYS A 444 11.06 -7.73 32.96
N PRO A 445 12.20 -7.03 33.05
CA PRO A 445 12.44 -5.85 32.22
C PRO A 445 12.33 -6.25 30.76
N LYS A 446 12.02 -5.30 29.86
CA LYS A 446 12.22 -5.55 28.44
C LYS A 446 13.64 -6.08 28.26
N THR A 447 13.77 -7.15 27.49
CA THR A 447 15.05 -7.77 27.14
C THR A 447 16.01 -6.74 26.54
N ASN A 448 15.43 -5.73 25.86
CA ASN A 448 16.15 -4.64 25.24
C ASN A 448 16.11 -3.33 26.04
N PHE A 449 17.21 -2.58 25.98
CA PHE A 449 17.36 -1.24 26.57
C PHE A 449 16.26 -0.30 26.06
N VAL A 450 15.54 0.35 26.98
CA VAL A 450 14.55 1.38 26.65
C VAL A 450 15.09 2.74 27.03
N GLU A 451 15.38 3.58 26.04
CA GLU A 451 15.80 4.96 26.27
C GLU A 451 14.65 5.78 26.88
N VAL A 452 14.84 6.33 28.08
CA VAL A 452 13.91 7.29 28.68
C VAL A 452 14.24 8.68 28.14
N ARG A 453 13.40 9.21 27.25
CA ARG A 453 13.61 10.53 26.64
C ARG A 453 13.10 11.65 27.53
N THR A 454 13.95 12.63 27.82
CA THR A 454 13.60 13.89 28.51
C THR A 454 13.86 15.10 27.60
N PHE A 455 13.34 16.29 27.95
CA PHE A 455 13.55 17.51 27.15
C PHE A 455 15.04 17.84 26.94
N LEU A 456 15.89 17.48 27.89
CA LEU A 456 17.34 17.65 27.80
C LEU A 456 18.01 16.79 26.71
N HIS A 457 17.34 15.76 26.19
CA HIS A 457 17.82 15.02 25.01
C HIS A 457 17.83 15.90 23.75
N ILE A 458 16.96 16.92 23.65
CA ILE A 458 16.98 17.87 22.53
C ILE A 458 18.29 18.66 22.54
N PHE A 459 18.72 19.13 23.72
CA PHE A 459 19.99 19.82 23.87
C PHE A 459 21.19 18.91 23.59
N ARG A 460 21.16 17.66 24.07
CA ARG A 460 22.21 16.67 23.77
C ARG A 460 22.30 16.36 22.28
N SER A 461 21.19 16.03 21.64
CA SER A 461 21.16 15.56 20.25
C SER A 461 21.52 16.65 19.24
N PHE A 462 21.19 17.91 19.54
CA PHE A 462 21.50 19.07 18.69
C PHE A 462 22.60 19.97 19.27
N ASN A 463 23.48 19.41 20.10
CA ASN A 463 24.54 20.16 20.80
C ASN A 463 25.37 21.07 19.88
N ARG A 464 25.76 20.60 18.70
CA ARG A 464 26.54 21.37 17.71
C ARG A 464 25.81 22.63 17.24
N MET A 465 24.49 22.51 17.02
CA MET A 465 23.64 23.62 16.58
C MET A 465 23.52 24.66 17.70
N TRP A 466 23.21 24.22 18.93
CA TRP A 466 23.10 25.10 20.09
C TRP A 466 24.41 25.84 20.37
N MET A 467 25.52 25.11 20.37
CA MET A 467 26.85 25.72 20.54
C MET A 467 27.12 26.76 19.46
N PHE A 468 26.94 26.41 18.18
CA PHE A 468 27.17 27.35 17.09
C PHE A 468 26.36 28.65 17.25
N PHE A 469 25.05 28.55 17.51
CA PHE A 469 24.19 29.73 17.60
C PHE A 469 24.46 30.57 18.84
N ILE A 470 24.74 29.97 20.01
CA ILE A 470 25.09 30.71 21.23
C ILE A 470 26.41 31.45 21.05
N LEU A 471 27.42 30.78 20.46
CA LEU A 471 28.73 31.37 20.22
C LEU A 471 28.67 32.49 19.18
N ALA A 472 27.92 32.29 18.09
CA ALA A 472 27.69 33.33 17.08
C ALA A 472 26.93 34.53 17.66
N PHE A 473 25.91 34.29 18.50
CA PHE A 473 25.17 35.35 19.17
C PHE A 473 26.06 36.17 20.10
N GLN A 474 26.87 35.51 20.93
CA GLN A 474 27.86 36.18 21.79
C GLN A 474 28.86 37.00 20.97
N ALA A 475 29.41 36.44 19.88
CA ALA A 475 30.34 37.15 19.01
C ALA A 475 29.69 38.42 18.41
N MET A 476 28.48 38.30 17.87
CA MET A 476 27.74 39.42 17.30
C MET A 476 27.44 40.50 18.34
N LEU A 477 27.01 40.12 19.55
CA LEU A 477 26.80 41.06 20.66
C LEU A 477 28.07 41.82 21.03
N ILE A 478 29.21 41.14 21.13
CA ILE A 478 30.49 41.79 21.48
C ILE A 478 30.91 42.78 20.40
N VAL A 479 30.81 42.40 19.12
CA VAL A 479 31.17 43.27 17.98
C VAL A 479 30.28 44.51 17.93
N SER A 480 28.98 44.33 18.08
CA SER A 480 28.01 45.42 17.99
C SER A 480 28.00 46.32 19.24
N TRP A 481 28.43 45.82 20.40
CA TRP A 481 28.62 46.64 21.60
C TRP A 481 29.85 47.57 21.53
N SER A 482 30.79 47.30 20.62
CA SER A 482 32.02 48.10 20.43
C SER A 482 31.73 49.53 19.95
N SER A 483 32.69 50.44 20.11
CA SER A 483 32.55 51.87 19.84
C SER A 483 32.27 52.21 18.37
N SER A 484 32.56 51.30 17.42
CA SER A 484 32.36 51.53 15.99
C SER A 484 31.06 50.95 15.43
N GLY A 485 30.34 50.10 16.20
CA GLY A 485 29.04 49.51 15.84
C GLY A 485 29.01 48.72 14.52
N SER A 486 30.15 48.50 13.87
CA SER A 486 30.27 48.02 12.49
C SER A 486 31.23 46.83 12.40
N LEU A 487 31.04 45.99 11.39
CA LEU A 487 31.86 44.77 11.19
C LEU A 487 33.36 45.09 11.00
N SER A 488 33.70 46.30 10.54
CA SER A 488 35.08 46.79 10.43
C SER A 488 35.78 46.99 11.78
N GLY A 489 35.04 47.08 12.89
CA GLY A 489 35.63 47.14 14.24
C GLY A 489 36.32 45.85 14.70
N ILE A 490 36.15 44.73 13.98
CA ILE A 490 36.80 43.45 14.31
C ILE A 490 38.33 43.52 14.12
N THR A 491 38.83 44.42 13.26
CA THR A 491 40.28 44.61 13.07
C THR A 491 40.96 45.30 14.25
N ASP A 492 40.19 45.88 15.18
CA ASP A 492 40.72 46.44 16.41
C ASP A 492 41.12 45.32 17.37
N GLY A 493 42.40 45.32 17.78
CA GLY A 493 42.96 44.27 18.64
C GLY A 493 42.26 44.11 20.00
N THR A 494 41.57 45.15 20.48
CA THR A 494 40.77 45.11 21.72
C THR A 494 39.43 44.41 21.53
N VAL A 495 38.74 44.66 20.41
CA VAL A 495 37.46 44.00 20.07
C VAL A 495 37.72 42.55 19.73
N LEU A 496 38.74 42.25 18.93
CA LEU A 496 39.15 40.87 18.63
C LEU A 496 39.42 40.07 19.91
N LYS A 497 40.15 40.66 20.87
CA LYS A 497 40.42 40.03 22.17
C LYS A 497 39.16 39.75 22.98
N ASN A 498 38.17 40.64 22.94
CA ASN A 498 36.89 40.41 23.59
C ASN A 498 36.11 39.30 22.88
N VAL A 499 36.13 39.26 21.55
CA VAL A 499 35.48 38.20 20.75
C VAL A 499 36.11 36.83 21.04
N LEU A 500 37.42 36.75 21.28
CA LEU A 500 38.07 35.48 21.65
C LEU A 500 37.53 34.87 22.96
N SER A 501 36.85 35.65 23.83
CA SER A 501 36.16 35.10 25.01
C SER A 501 35.10 34.05 24.68
N VAL A 502 34.63 34.00 23.43
CA VAL A 502 33.70 32.97 22.92
C VAL A 502 34.25 31.55 23.18
N PHE A 503 35.57 31.34 23.15
CA PHE A 503 36.16 30.02 23.44
C PHE A 503 35.98 29.56 24.89
N ILE A 504 35.85 30.50 25.84
CA ILE A 504 35.51 30.17 27.24
C ILE A 504 34.09 29.60 27.30
N THR A 505 33.15 30.26 26.62
CA THR A 505 31.77 29.80 26.51
C THR A 505 31.69 28.45 25.80
N ALA A 506 32.49 28.24 24.75
CA ALA A 506 32.57 26.96 24.04
C ALA A 506 33.01 25.82 24.96
N ALA A 507 34.03 26.04 25.80
CA ALA A 507 34.47 25.06 26.79
C ALA A 507 33.39 24.75 27.84
N LEU A 508 32.66 25.77 28.31
CA LEU A 508 31.53 25.60 29.22
C LEU A 508 30.41 24.74 28.60
N LEU A 509 30.02 25.05 27.37
CA LEU A 509 28.97 24.31 26.65
C LEU A 509 29.39 22.86 26.36
N ASN A 510 30.67 22.63 26.05
CA ASN A 510 31.21 21.29 25.87
C ASN A 510 31.17 20.48 27.18
N PHE A 511 31.52 21.09 28.31
CA PHE A 511 31.38 20.44 29.62
C PHE A 511 29.93 20.08 29.96
N ILE A 512 28.97 20.98 29.71
CA ILE A 512 27.55 20.69 29.88
C ILE A 512 27.14 19.50 29.01
N THR A 513 27.58 19.48 27.75
CA THR A 513 27.32 18.39 26.80
C THR A 513 27.83 17.05 27.33
N VAL A 514 29.10 16.99 27.76
CA VAL A 514 29.68 15.73 28.27
C VAL A 514 29.03 15.30 29.59
N THR A 515 28.59 16.24 30.42
CA THR A 515 27.84 15.95 31.65
C THR A 515 26.49 15.31 31.32
N LEU A 516 25.75 15.86 30.35
CA LEU A 516 24.51 15.27 29.85
C LEU A 516 24.76 13.90 29.20
N ASP A 517 25.88 13.72 28.51
CA ASP A 517 26.26 12.44 27.92
C ASP A 517 26.38 11.33 28.96
N ILE A 518 27.04 11.63 30.08
CA ILE A 518 27.18 10.74 31.23
C ILE A 518 25.80 10.51 31.87
N MET A 519 25.08 11.58 32.22
CA MET A 519 23.82 11.50 32.96
C MET A 519 22.78 10.59 32.28
N PHE A 520 22.63 10.67 30.95
CA PHE A 520 21.68 9.81 30.23
C PHE A 520 22.18 8.40 29.94
N THR A 521 23.47 8.12 30.11
CA THR A 521 24.03 6.77 29.88
C THR A 521 24.17 5.94 31.16
N VAL A 522 24.06 6.54 32.35
CA VAL A 522 24.22 5.85 33.65
C VAL A 522 23.40 4.56 33.75
N GLN A 523 22.14 4.57 33.30
CA GLN A 523 21.27 3.37 33.36
C GLN A 523 21.70 2.26 32.39
N ALA A 524 22.49 2.58 31.37
CA ALA A 524 22.97 1.63 30.36
C ALA A 524 24.36 1.04 30.69
N TRP A 525 25.06 1.54 31.72
CA TRP A 525 26.45 1.16 32.01
C TRP A 525 26.64 -0.34 32.25
N GLY A 526 25.64 -1.02 32.84
CA GLY A 526 25.70 -2.48 33.07
C GLY A 526 25.72 -3.32 31.78
N SER A 527 25.33 -2.73 30.65
CA SER A 527 25.30 -3.40 29.32
C SER A 527 26.35 -2.87 28.35
N MET A 528 27.12 -1.84 28.74
CA MET A 528 28.09 -1.19 27.85
C MET A 528 29.47 -1.80 27.92
N GLU A 529 30.19 -1.80 26.79
CA GLU A 529 31.60 -2.16 26.75
C GLU A 529 32.46 -1.19 27.57
N TRP A 530 33.42 -1.72 28.34
CA TRP A 530 34.36 -0.94 29.15
C TRP A 530 35.09 0.16 28.38
N THR A 531 35.44 -0.08 27.12
CA THR A 531 36.13 0.90 26.26
C THR A 531 35.29 2.16 26.02
N LYS A 532 33.96 2.06 26.04
CA LYS A 532 33.04 3.20 25.87
C LYS A 532 32.93 4.00 27.16
N LEU A 533 32.89 3.32 28.30
CA LEU A 533 32.84 3.95 29.62
C LEU A 533 34.11 4.79 29.89
N VAL A 534 35.28 4.25 29.57
CA VAL A 534 36.56 4.97 29.68
C VAL A 534 36.57 6.24 28.80
N ARG A 535 35.99 6.18 27.59
CA ARG A 535 35.93 7.32 26.68
C ARG A 535 35.11 8.48 27.27
N TYR A 536 33.94 8.19 27.83
CA TYR A 536 33.08 9.23 28.42
C TYR A 536 33.75 9.90 29.61
N LEU A 537 34.39 9.12 30.48
CA LEU A 537 35.16 9.65 31.61
C LEU A 537 36.33 10.51 31.16
N LEU A 538 37.10 10.08 30.15
CA LEU A 538 38.24 10.83 29.65
C LEU A 538 37.80 12.15 28.99
N LYS A 539 36.71 12.16 28.23
CA LYS A 539 36.12 13.40 27.69
C LYS A 539 35.68 14.37 28.79
N PHE A 540 35.16 13.86 29.89
CA PHE A 540 34.75 14.68 31.04
C PHE A 540 35.94 15.35 31.71
N VAL A 541 37.02 14.60 31.95
CA VAL A 541 38.27 15.14 32.51
C VAL A 541 38.87 16.22 31.60
N VAL A 542 38.92 15.96 30.28
CA VAL A 542 39.43 16.94 29.31
C VAL A 542 38.55 18.20 29.26
N ALA A 543 37.23 18.07 29.36
CA ALA A 543 36.33 19.22 29.40
C ALA A 543 36.54 20.09 30.65
N ILE A 544 36.73 19.47 31.82
CA ILE A 544 37.08 20.20 33.07
C ILE A 544 38.40 20.93 32.92
N ALA A 545 39.41 20.28 32.34
CA ALA A 545 40.72 20.90 32.13
C ALA A 545 40.60 22.18 31.29
N TRP A 546 39.83 22.17 30.21
CA TRP A 546 39.63 23.35 29.36
C TRP A 546 38.77 24.45 29.99
N ILE A 547 37.76 24.09 30.80
CA ILE A 547 37.00 25.04 31.63
C ILE A 547 37.91 25.82 32.58
N ILE A 548 38.99 25.21 33.05
CA ILE A 548 39.93 25.82 33.99
C ILE A 548 41.00 26.62 33.23
N ILE A 549 41.64 26.00 32.22
CA ILE A 549 42.76 26.57 31.46
C ILE A 549 42.37 27.85 30.70
N LEU A 550 41.23 27.87 30.01
CA LEU A 550 40.87 29.00 29.14
C LEU A 550 40.52 30.29 29.93
N PRO A 551 39.73 30.27 31.01
CA PRO A 551 39.52 31.45 31.85
C PRO A 551 40.79 31.94 32.55
N LEU A 552 41.63 31.01 33.04
CA LEU A 552 42.90 31.34 33.70
C LEU A 552 43.83 32.12 32.75
N THR A 553 44.01 31.59 31.54
CA THR A 553 44.87 32.21 30.51
C THR A 553 44.25 33.47 29.90
N TYR A 554 42.92 33.60 29.88
CA TYR A 554 42.24 34.83 29.48
C TYR A 554 42.40 35.95 30.51
N SER A 555 42.26 35.62 31.80
CA SER A 555 42.40 36.59 32.89
C SER A 555 43.81 37.15 32.98
N SER A 556 44.85 36.33 32.79
CA SER A 556 46.25 36.77 32.75
C SER A 556 46.56 37.66 31.52
N SER A 557 45.74 37.59 30.48
CA SER A 557 45.84 38.48 29.33
C SER A 557 45.31 39.89 29.64
N ILE A 558 44.41 40.08 30.63
CA ILE A 558 43.78 41.36 30.93
C ILE A 558 44.66 42.23 31.85
N LYS A 559 44.94 43.47 31.44
CA LYS A 559 45.86 44.40 32.13
C LYS A 559 45.36 44.84 33.52
N TYR A 560 44.04 44.82 33.76
CA TYR A 560 43.40 45.09 35.06
C TYR A 560 42.22 44.13 35.27
N PRO A 561 42.41 42.95 35.89
CA PRO A 561 41.32 42.01 36.15
C PRO A 561 40.37 42.55 37.23
N SER A 562 39.06 42.44 37.00
CA SER A 562 38.02 42.76 38.00
C SER A 562 37.37 41.49 38.56
N GLY A 563 37.01 41.48 39.85
CA GLY A 563 36.27 40.39 40.49
C GLY A 563 37.02 39.05 40.52
N ALA A 564 36.38 37.99 39.98
CA ALA A 564 36.92 36.63 39.93
C ALA A 564 38.27 36.52 39.18
N GLY A 565 38.55 37.42 38.23
CA GLY A 565 39.84 37.47 37.53
C GLY A 565 41.04 37.76 38.44
N LYS A 566 40.84 38.49 39.56
CA LYS A 566 41.91 38.70 40.55
C LYS A 566 42.27 37.42 41.31
N ILE A 567 41.26 36.59 41.58
CA ILE A 567 41.43 35.29 42.27
C ILE A 567 42.12 34.29 41.34
N LEU A 568 41.77 34.31 40.05
CA LEU A 568 42.41 33.47 39.02
C LEU A 568 43.88 33.88 38.78
N ASN A 569 44.18 35.18 38.74
CA ASN A 569 45.56 35.66 38.55
C ASN A 569 46.47 35.35 39.76
N SER A 570 45.94 35.27 40.99
CA SER A 570 46.76 34.92 42.16
C SER A 570 47.25 33.47 42.16
N TRP A 571 46.61 32.58 41.37
CA TRP A 571 46.96 31.17 41.29
C TRP A 571 48.14 30.86 40.35
N ILE A 572 48.46 31.74 39.39
CA ILE A 572 49.42 31.44 38.31
C ILE A 572 50.72 32.27 38.38
N GLY A 573 50.76 33.33 39.19
CA GLY A 573 51.88 34.26 39.18
C GLY A 573 51.92 35.09 37.89
N ASP A 574 52.69 36.18 37.88
CA ASP A 574 52.68 37.25 36.88
C ASP A 574 53.22 36.81 35.48
N TRP A 575 52.54 35.90 34.79
CA TRP A 575 52.76 35.60 33.38
C TRP A 575 51.93 36.55 32.50
N TYR A 576 52.36 37.80 32.41
CA TYR A 576 51.77 38.79 31.49
C TYR A 576 52.25 38.54 30.07
N ASN A 577 51.58 37.67 29.32
CA ASN A 577 51.85 37.51 27.89
C ASN A 577 50.58 37.18 27.09
N GLN A 578 50.22 38.10 26.18
CA GLN A 578 49.09 37.98 25.25
C GLN A 578 49.21 36.76 24.31
N SER A 579 50.42 36.22 24.13
CA SER A 579 50.69 35.02 23.33
C SER A 579 50.15 33.73 23.95
N VAL A 580 50.10 33.62 25.28
CA VAL A 580 49.76 32.36 25.97
C VAL A 580 48.31 31.96 25.74
N TYR A 581 47.39 32.92 25.82
CA TYR A 581 45.96 32.67 25.56
C TYR A 581 45.70 32.27 24.11
N ASN A 582 46.34 32.95 23.15
CA ASN A 582 46.20 32.61 21.73
C ASN A 582 46.74 31.20 21.43
N ILE A 583 47.85 30.80 22.05
CA ILE A 583 48.38 29.43 21.94
C ILE A 583 47.40 28.41 22.55
N ALA A 584 46.83 28.70 23.72
CA ALA A 584 45.82 27.83 24.35
C ALA A 584 44.58 27.64 23.47
N ILE A 585 44.10 28.70 22.81
CA ILE A 585 43.00 28.63 21.83
C ILE A 585 43.37 27.75 20.65
N VAL A 586 44.57 27.93 20.08
CA VAL A 586 45.00 27.11 18.94
C VAL A 586 44.99 25.64 19.32
N ILE A 587 45.56 25.28 20.48
CA ILE A 587 45.57 23.90 20.99
C ILE A 587 44.14 23.36 21.20
N TYR A 588 43.24 24.17 21.79
CA TYR A 588 41.84 23.82 21.98
C TYR A 588 41.13 23.54 20.65
N MET A 589 41.44 24.29 19.60
CA MET A 589 40.83 24.19 18.27
C MET A 589 41.41 23.09 17.38
N VAL A 590 42.60 22.55 17.68
CA VAL A 590 43.25 21.52 16.85
C VAL A 590 42.32 20.34 16.53
N PRO A 591 41.58 19.74 17.49
CA PRO A 591 40.69 18.61 17.20
C PRO A 591 39.58 18.98 16.20
N ASP A 592 38.99 20.17 16.33
CA ASP A 592 37.91 20.63 15.45
C ASP A 592 38.42 21.01 14.06
N ILE A 593 39.62 21.60 13.97
CA ILE A 593 40.29 21.88 12.69
C ILE A 593 40.63 20.57 11.96
N LEU A 594 41.15 19.57 12.68
CA LEU A 594 41.42 18.25 12.11
C LEU A 594 40.13 17.59 11.64
N ALA A 595 39.05 17.67 12.42
CA ALA A 595 37.74 17.15 12.03
C ALA A 595 37.19 17.84 10.76
N ALA A 596 37.31 19.17 10.67
CA ALA A 596 36.90 19.93 9.49
C ALA A 596 37.75 19.59 8.25
N LEU A 597 39.06 19.41 8.42
CA LEU A 597 39.96 18.98 7.35
C LEU A 597 39.59 17.58 6.83
N PHE A 598 39.33 16.62 7.73
CA PHE A 598 38.90 15.28 7.35
C PHE A 598 37.54 15.28 6.66
N PHE A 599 36.60 16.13 7.11
CA PHE A 599 35.30 16.29 6.47
C PHE A 599 35.41 16.81 5.02
N LEU A 600 36.34 17.74 4.76
CA LEU A 600 36.62 18.25 3.41
C LEU A 600 37.40 17.25 2.53
N LEU A 601 38.04 16.25 3.15
CA LEU A 601 38.83 15.21 2.49
C LEU A 601 38.21 13.82 2.72
N PRO A 602 37.03 13.53 2.14
CA PRO A 602 36.29 12.28 2.39
C PRO A 602 37.08 11.03 2.03
N GLN A 603 38.00 11.10 1.06
CA GLN A 603 38.87 9.98 0.70
C GLN A 603 39.80 9.58 1.84
N LEU A 604 40.38 10.56 2.54
CA LEU A 604 41.27 10.32 3.68
C LEU A 604 40.47 9.77 4.87
N GLN A 605 39.29 10.35 5.13
CA GLN A 605 38.40 9.89 6.18
C GLN A 605 37.93 8.44 5.93
N ASN A 606 37.54 8.10 4.69
CA ASN A 606 37.16 6.73 4.32
C ASN A 606 38.31 5.73 4.52
N VAL A 607 39.55 6.10 4.18
CA VAL A 607 40.73 5.25 4.41
C VAL A 607 40.98 5.07 5.91
N MET A 608 40.91 6.15 6.69
CA MET A 608 41.10 6.08 8.14
C MET A 608 40.00 5.27 8.83
N GLU A 609 38.76 5.38 8.36
CA GLU A 609 37.62 4.61 8.84
C GLU A 609 37.68 3.14 8.40
N ARG A 610 38.26 2.79 7.25
CA ARG A 610 38.41 1.38 6.86
C ARG A 610 39.69 0.72 7.41
N SER A 611 40.61 1.51 7.96
CA SER A 611 41.88 0.97 8.46
C SER A 611 41.73 0.26 9.80
N ASP A 612 42.35 -0.91 9.89
CA ASP A 612 42.53 -1.68 11.14
C ASP A 612 43.84 -1.38 11.86
N SER A 613 44.60 -0.38 11.41
CA SER A 613 45.83 0.04 12.09
C SER A 613 45.52 0.49 13.51
N ARG A 614 46.22 -0.08 14.51
CA ARG A 614 46.01 0.19 15.94
C ARG A 614 46.04 1.69 16.27
N VAL A 615 46.90 2.45 15.59
CA VAL A 615 47.03 3.91 15.78
C VAL A 615 45.79 4.64 15.28
N LEU A 616 45.31 4.31 14.08
CA LEU A 616 44.11 4.92 13.51
C LEU A 616 42.85 4.52 14.27
N VAL A 617 42.81 3.30 14.79
CA VAL A 617 41.72 2.82 15.65
C VAL A 617 41.67 3.57 16.97
N LEU A 618 42.82 3.87 17.59
CA LEU A 618 42.88 4.67 18.82
C LEU A 618 42.48 6.12 18.56
N LEU A 619 42.97 6.73 17.47
CA LEU A 619 42.60 8.08 17.06
C LEU A 619 41.08 8.19 16.78
N MET A 620 40.56 7.23 16.01
CA MET A 620 39.12 7.15 15.73
C MET A 620 38.32 6.86 17.00
N TRP A 621 38.85 6.07 17.94
CA TRP A 621 38.19 5.87 19.22
C TRP A 621 38.00 7.19 19.99
N TRP A 622 38.85 8.20 19.83
CA TRP A 622 38.60 9.51 20.42
C TRP A 622 37.50 10.31 19.69
N ILE A 623 37.56 10.31 18.36
CA ILE A 623 36.73 11.15 17.47
C ILE A 623 35.32 10.58 17.26
N GLN A 624 35.21 9.29 16.90
CA GLN A 624 33.96 8.66 16.47
C GLN A 624 33.86 7.17 16.89
N PRO A 625 32.74 6.72 17.49
CA PRO A 625 32.54 5.31 17.83
C PRO A 625 32.51 4.40 16.59
N ARG A 626 33.05 3.18 16.71
CA ARG A 626 33.06 2.18 15.62
C ARG A 626 31.66 1.78 15.13
N LEU A 627 30.64 1.92 15.98
CA LEU A 627 29.23 1.60 15.70
C LEU A 627 28.48 2.68 14.90
N TYR A 628 29.16 3.66 14.32
CA TYR A 628 28.49 4.63 13.44
C TYR A 628 28.12 3.95 12.11
N VAL A 629 26.82 3.85 11.85
CA VAL A 629 26.26 3.11 10.70
C VAL A 629 26.65 3.72 9.35
N GLY A 630 27.01 5.01 9.30
CA GLY A 630 27.47 5.70 8.08
C GLY A 630 28.98 5.65 7.81
N ARG A 631 29.74 4.74 8.46
CA ARG A 631 31.20 4.67 8.34
C ARG A 631 31.62 4.27 6.92
N GLY A 632 32.54 5.00 6.31
CA GLY A 632 33.02 4.73 4.96
C GLY A 632 32.02 5.02 3.85
N MET A 633 30.92 5.73 4.15
CA MET A 633 29.81 6.08 3.24
C MET A 633 29.83 7.56 2.82
N HIS A 634 30.98 8.24 2.93
CA HIS A 634 31.08 9.63 2.50
C HIS A 634 30.85 9.74 0.98
N GLY A 635 29.98 10.67 0.59
CA GLY A 635 29.69 10.95 -0.82
C GLY A 635 30.86 11.62 -1.54
N ASP A 636 30.70 11.81 -2.84
CA ASP A 636 31.69 12.48 -3.67
C ASP A 636 32.02 13.88 -3.16
N ILE A 637 33.26 14.32 -3.38
CA ILE A 637 33.75 15.66 -2.99
C ILE A 637 32.83 16.76 -3.53
N LEU A 638 32.33 16.62 -4.76
CA LEU A 638 31.40 17.59 -5.35
C LEU A 638 30.07 17.69 -4.58
N SER A 639 29.55 16.57 -4.08
CA SER A 639 28.33 16.55 -3.29
C SER A 639 28.54 17.20 -1.92
N ILE A 640 29.71 16.96 -1.30
CA ILE A 640 30.10 17.63 -0.05
C ILE A 640 30.24 19.14 -0.28
N LEU A 641 30.90 19.56 -1.36
CA LEU A 641 31.04 20.97 -1.70
C LEU A 641 29.69 21.64 -1.93
N LYS A 642 28.75 20.99 -2.62
CA LYS A 642 27.37 21.47 -2.77
C LYS A 642 26.67 21.63 -1.41
N TYR A 643 26.82 20.65 -0.51
CA TYR A 643 26.26 20.69 0.84
C TYR A 643 26.86 21.84 1.67
N VAL A 644 28.19 21.98 1.66
CA VAL A 644 28.89 23.06 2.37
C VAL A 644 28.49 24.42 1.80
N PHE A 645 28.42 24.55 0.48
CA PHE A 645 27.98 25.78 -0.17
C PHE A 645 26.54 26.17 0.22
N PHE A 646 25.61 25.20 0.22
CA PHE A 646 24.23 25.42 0.66
C PHE A 646 24.16 25.99 2.08
N TRP A 647 24.83 25.32 3.03
CA TRP A 647 24.82 25.76 4.43
C TRP A 647 25.59 27.06 4.66
N ALA A 648 26.70 27.28 3.94
CA ALA A 648 27.47 28.52 4.05
C ALA A 648 26.64 29.73 3.61
N VAL A 649 25.98 29.66 2.44
CA VAL A 649 25.13 30.75 1.94
C VAL A 649 23.95 30.99 2.88
N LEU A 650 23.29 29.93 3.35
CA LEU A 650 22.18 30.03 4.30
C LEU A 650 22.62 30.69 5.62
N LEU A 651 23.69 30.18 6.24
CA LEU A 651 24.15 30.68 7.54
C LEU A 651 24.71 32.10 7.45
N ILE A 652 25.42 32.45 6.37
CA ILE A 652 25.90 33.84 6.16
C ILE A 652 24.71 34.79 6.03
N SER A 653 23.70 34.43 5.23
CA SER A 653 22.49 35.26 5.05
C SER A 653 21.73 35.43 6.37
N LYS A 654 21.57 34.34 7.12
CA LYS A 654 20.95 34.33 8.45
C LYS A 654 21.71 35.22 9.44
N LEU A 655 23.02 35.01 9.59
CA LEU A 655 23.83 35.78 10.54
C LEU A 655 23.90 37.26 10.15
N ALA A 656 23.95 37.58 8.85
CA ALA A 656 23.89 38.97 8.39
C ALA A 656 22.55 39.62 8.77
N PHE A 657 21.43 38.92 8.55
CA PHE A 657 20.12 39.40 8.97
C PHE A 657 20.03 39.60 10.48
N SER A 658 20.42 38.60 11.27
CA SER A 658 20.44 38.71 12.74
C SER A 658 21.33 39.85 13.23
N PHE A 659 22.49 40.08 12.59
CA PHE A 659 23.38 41.17 12.98
C PHE A 659 22.77 42.54 12.70
N TYR A 660 22.36 42.80 11.45
CA TYR A 660 21.93 44.14 11.02
C TYR A 660 20.51 44.49 11.42
N VAL A 661 19.60 43.51 11.49
CA VAL A 661 18.16 43.75 11.72
C VAL A 661 17.78 43.48 13.17
N GLU A 662 18.33 42.43 13.79
CA GLU A 662 17.94 42.03 15.14
C GLU A 662 18.83 42.69 16.20
N ILE A 663 20.14 42.47 16.14
CA ILE A 663 21.07 42.76 17.25
C ILE A 663 21.53 44.22 17.24
N SER A 664 22.06 44.71 16.11
CA SER A 664 22.66 46.05 16.02
C SER A 664 21.69 47.19 16.42
N PRO A 665 20.42 47.22 15.96
CA PRO A 665 19.49 48.31 16.30
C PRO A 665 19.08 48.36 17.78
N LEU A 666 19.19 47.26 18.53
CA LEU A 666 18.79 47.18 19.93
C LEU A 666 19.83 47.73 20.90
N ILE A 667 21.09 47.86 20.46
CA ILE A 667 22.20 48.11 21.37
C ILE A 667 22.22 49.54 21.87
N ASP A 668 21.98 50.52 21.01
CA ASP A 668 21.92 51.91 21.42
C ASP A 668 20.76 52.17 22.39
N PRO A 669 19.52 51.69 22.12
CA PRO A 669 18.45 51.69 23.12
C PRO A 669 18.83 50.97 24.43
N THR A 670 19.53 49.83 24.34
CA THR A 670 19.93 49.06 25.53
C THR A 670 20.95 49.80 26.39
N LYS A 671 21.97 50.42 25.77
CA LYS A 671 22.95 51.28 26.45
C LYS A 671 22.24 52.45 27.14
N PHE A 672 21.33 53.10 26.43
CA PHE A 672 20.52 54.19 26.99
C PHE A 672 19.70 53.74 28.21
N ILE A 673 18.99 52.61 28.15
CA ILE A 673 18.15 52.11 29.26
C ILE A 673 19.00 51.72 30.49
N LEU A 674 20.20 51.15 30.27
CA LEU A 674 21.12 50.75 31.34
C LEU A 674 21.78 51.93 32.05
N ASP A 675 22.01 53.04 31.33
CA ASP A 675 22.60 54.27 31.88
C ASP A 675 21.59 55.11 32.68
N GLN A 676 20.28 54.89 32.51
CA GLN A 676 19.24 55.58 33.26
C GLN A 676 19.11 55.04 34.69
N GLN A 677 19.11 55.92 35.69
CA GLN A 677 18.72 55.59 37.06
C GLN A 677 17.25 55.94 37.27
N VAL A 678 16.35 55.01 36.97
CA VAL A 678 14.92 55.18 37.24
C VAL A 678 14.65 54.79 38.69
N GLY A 679 13.91 55.61 39.42
CA GLY A 679 13.44 55.32 40.78
C GLY A 679 12.38 54.20 40.83
N ASN A 680 11.48 54.24 41.82
CA ASN A 680 10.38 53.26 41.92
C ASN A 680 9.53 53.24 40.64
N TYR A 681 9.41 52.07 40.02
CA TYR A 681 8.57 51.85 38.86
C TYR A 681 7.08 51.93 39.25
N GLU A 682 6.28 52.73 38.53
CA GLU A 682 4.83 52.81 38.76
C GLU A 682 4.06 51.55 38.30
N TRP A 683 4.68 50.71 37.46
CA TRP A 683 4.08 49.50 36.91
C TRP A 683 4.64 48.23 37.56
N HIS A 684 3.89 47.11 37.50
CA HIS A 684 4.21 45.86 38.18
C HIS A 684 5.57 45.32 37.72
N GLN A 685 6.53 45.27 38.64
CA GLN A 685 7.82 44.65 38.39
C GLN A 685 7.64 43.14 38.23
N ILE A 686 7.79 42.64 37.00
CA ILE A 686 7.84 41.18 36.75
C ILE A 686 9.10 40.58 37.42
N PHE A 687 10.16 41.37 37.59
CA PHE A 687 11.39 40.98 38.31
C PHE A 687 11.83 42.09 39.29
N PRO A 688 11.30 42.13 40.52
CA PRO A 688 11.53 43.23 41.47
C PRO A 688 12.94 43.28 42.08
N PHE A 689 13.76 42.25 41.90
CA PHE A 689 15.05 42.10 42.60
C PHE A 689 16.29 42.45 41.75
N LEU A 690 16.12 42.93 40.52
CA LEU A 690 17.24 43.15 39.59
C LEU A 690 17.74 44.62 39.62
N PRO A 691 19.00 44.90 40.00
CA PRO A 691 19.55 46.25 39.98
C PRO A 691 19.73 46.79 38.54
N ARG A 692 19.64 48.12 38.37
CA ARG A 692 19.90 48.87 37.12
C ARG A 692 19.01 48.52 35.92
N ASN A 693 17.68 48.50 36.10
CA ASN A 693 16.69 48.32 35.01
C ASN A 693 16.87 47.03 34.18
N LEU A 694 17.63 46.06 34.68
CA LEU A 694 18.02 44.87 33.94
C LEU A 694 16.82 43.98 33.58
N GLY A 695 15.76 43.99 34.40
CA GLY A 695 14.51 43.31 34.12
C GLY A 695 13.83 43.82 32.83
N VAL A 696 13.85 45.14 32.59
CA VAL A 696 13.28 45.74 31.37
C VAL A 696 14.08 45.35 30.14
N VAL A 697 15.42 45.35 30.25
CA VAL A 697 16.30 44.89 29.18
C VAL A 697 16.02 43.42 28.84
N ILE A 698 15.89 42.55 29.84
CA ILE A 698 15.54 41.14 29.61
C ILE A 698 14.22 40.99 28.87
N THR A 699 13.19 41.75 29.24
CA THR A 699 11.88 41.70 28.57
C THR A 699 11.95 42.15 27.11
N ILE A 700 12.76 43.17 26.80
CA ILE A 700 12.95 43.64 25.41
C ILE A 700 13.75 42.61 24.59
N TRP A 701 14.81 42.03 25.16
CA TRP A 701 15.67 41.09 24.46
C TRP A 701 15.06 39.68 24.30
N ALA A 702 14.18 39.25 25.21
CA ALA A 702 13.66 37.88 25.21
C ALA A 702 12.93 37.48 23.90
N PRO A 703 12.02 38.29 23.33
CA PRO A 703 11.40 37.97 22.05
C PRO A 703 12.42 37.91 20.90
N ILE A 704 13.41 38.80 20.88
CA ILE A 704 14.42 38.85 19.82
C ILE A 704 15.35 37.64 19.89
N VAL A 705 15.79 37.26 21.08
CA VAL A 705 16.58 36.03 21.29
C VAL A 705 15.78 34.80 20.87
N MET A 706 14.47 34.77 21.14
CA MET A 706 13.60 33.68 20.68
C MET A 706 13.50 33.64 19.15
N VAL A 707 13.31 34.78 18.49
CA VAL A 707 13.27 34.89 17.02
C VAL A 707 14.60 34.43 16.42
N TYR A 708 15.75 34.83 16.99
CA TYR A 708 17.09 34.44 16.55
C TYR A 708 17.34 32.92 16.50
N PHE A 709 16.65 32.13 17.34
CA PHE A 709 16.73 30.67 17.29
C PHE A 709 15.70 30.05 16.33
N MET A 710 14.55 30.71 16.13
CA MET A 710 13.45 30.21 15.29
C MET A 710 13.63 30.55 13.79
N ASP A 711 14.24 31.69 13.48
CA ASP A 711 14.41 32.22 12.12
C ASP A 711 15.15 31.28 11.16
N THR A 712 15.97 30.37 11.70
CA THR A 712 16.75 29.39 10.94
C THR A 712 15.83 28.46 10.15
N GLN A 713 14.64 28.16 10.67
CA GLN A 713 13.64 27.37 9.95
C GLN A 713 13.09 28.12 8.72
N ILE A 714 12.92 29.44 8.83
CA ILE A 714 12.44 30.29 7.73
C ILE A 714 13.50 30.34 6.63
N TRP A 715 14.75 30.63 6.99
CA TRP A 715 15.86 30.63 6.03
C TRP A 715 16.04 29.27 5.36
N TYR A 716 15.94 28.18 6.13
CA TYR A 716 15.97 26.83 5.58
C TYR A 716 14.81 26.56 4.60
N ALA A 717 13.57 26.94 4.93
CA ALA A 717 12.43 26.75 4.04
C ALA A 717 12.59 27.50 2.71
N ILE A 718 13.10 28.73 2.73
CA ILE A 718 13.34 29.52 1.53
C ILE A 718 14.41 28.86 0.66
N PHE A 719 15.60 28.61 1.21
CA PHE A 719 16.71 28.04 0.45
C PHE A 719 16.46 26.60 0.00
N SER A 720 15.81 25.76 0.83
CA SER A 720 15.47 24.39 0.45
C SER A 720 14.41 24.34 -0.65
N THR A 721 13.45 25.26 -0.68
CA THR A 721 12.46 25.35 -1.77
C THR A 721 13.13 25.75 -3.08
N VAL A 722 14.01 26.75 -3.06
CA VAL A 722 14.74 27.20 -4.26
C VAL A 722 15.67 26.11 -4.77
N PHE A 723 16.56 25.59 -3.90
CA PHE A 723 17.53 24.58 -4.29
C PHE A 723 16.85 23.25 -4.65
N GLY A 724 15.84 22.84 -3.89
CA GLY A 724 15.02 21.65 -4.16
C GLY A 724 14.25 21.75 -5.46
N GLY A 725 13.67 22.92 -5.77
CA GLY A 725 13.00 23.19 -7.05
C GLY A 725 13.96 23.08 -8.24
N VAL A 726 15.13 23.72 -8.15
CA VAL A 726 16.17 23.65 -9.20
C VAL A 726 16.70 22.22 -9.35
N SER A 727 17.03 21.55 -8.25
CA SER A 727 17.55 20.18 -8.25
C SER A 727 16.52 19.18 -8.77
N GLY A 728 15.25 19.33 -8.40
CA GLY A 728 14.14 18.49 -8.88
C GLY A 728 13.90 18.65 -10.38
N ALA A 729 13.96 19.89 -10.89
CA ALA A 729 13.86 20.18 -12.32
C ALA A 729 15.04 19.57 -13.11
N LEU A 730 16.27 19.71 -12.61
CA LEU A 730 17.46 19.11 -13.22
C LEU A 730 17.48 17.58 -13.16
N SER A 731 16.76 16.99 -12.21
CA SER A 731 16.70 15.54 -12.00
C SER A 731 15.50 14.87 -12.68
N HIS A 732 14.73 15.61 -13.49
CA HIS A 732 13.55 15.11 -14.21
C HIS A 732 12.52 14.41 -13.30
N VAL A 733 12.45 14.78 -12.02
CA VAL A 733 11.59 14.10 -11.04
C VAL A 733 10.13 14.44 -11.30
N GLY A 734 9.34 13.42 -11.67
CA GLY A 734 7.91 13.56 -11.96
C GLY A 734 7.60 13.94 -13.41
N GLU A 735 8.47 13.57 -14.35
CA GLU A 735 8.25 13.74 -15.79
C GLU A 735 7.03 12.95 -16.31
N ILE A 736 6.73 11.78 -15.73
CA ILE A 736 5.56 10.98 -16.09
C ILE A 736 4.61 10.93 -14.88
N ARG A 737 3.48 11.64 -14.94
CA ARG A 737 2.45 11.62 -13.87
C ARG A 737 1.10 11.07 -14.30
N THR A 738 0.86 11.04 -15.61
CA THR A 738 -0.42 10.61 -16.18
C THR A 738 -0.18 9.57 -17.25
N LEU A 739 -1.21 8.76 -17.52
CA LEU A 739 -1.18 7.75 -18.57
C LEU A 739 -0.94 8.37 -19.96
N GLY A 740 -1.44 9.59 -20.21
CA GLY A 740 -1.15 10.35 -21.43
C GLY A 740 0.33 10.68 -21.58
N MET A 741 0.99 11.13 -20.50
CA MET A 741 2.43 11.37 -20.51
C MET A 741 3.23 10.08 -20.67
N LEU A 742 2.76 8.97 -20.08
CA LEU A 742 3.37 7.66 -20.26
C LEU A 742 3.35 7.24 -21.74
N ARG A 743 2.22 7.37 -22.43
CA ARG A 743 2.12 7.04 -23.85
C ARG A 743 3.06 7.88 -24.71
N ALA A 744 3.06 9.20 -24.49
CA ALA A 744 3.92 10.12 -25.24
C ALA A 744 5.41 9.78 -25.07
N ARG A 745 5.82 9.36 -23.88
CA ARG A 745 7.21 8.98 -23.56
C ARG A 745 7.51 7.49 -23.74
N PHE A 746 6.53 6.64 -24.03
CA PHE A 746 6.73 5.18 -24.05
C PHE A 746 7.85 4.76 -25.00
N LYS A 747 7.96 5.43 -26.15
CA LYS A 747 9.03 5.18 -27.14
C LYS A 747 10.44 5.50 -26.64
N SER A 748 10.57 6.39 -25.66
CA SER A 748 11.86 6.72 -25.01
C SER A 748 12.21 5.79 -23.85
N ILE A 749 11.27 4.96 -23.39
CA ILE A 749 11.50 4.04 -22.26
C ILE A 749 12.52 2.93 -22.61
N PRO A 750 12.47 2.27 -23.78
CA PRO A 750 13.48 1.26 -24.14
C PRO A 750 14.90 1.82 -24.18
N GLU A 751 15.07 3.06 -24.66
CA GLU A 751 16.36 3.75 -24.69
C GLU A 751 16.85 4.11 -23.27
N ALA A 752 15.96 4.59 -22.41
CA ALA A 752 16.30 4.83 -21.00
C ALA A 752 16.68 3.51 -20.29
N PHE A 753 15.96 2.42 -20.57
CA PHE A 753 16.25 1.10 -20.04
C PHE A 753 17.62 0.57 -20.50
N SER A 754 18.00 0.79 -21.76
CA SER A 754 19.31 0.38 -22.26
C SER A 754 20.45 1.19 -21.61
N GLN A 755 20.24 2.48 -21.33
CA GLN A 755 21.19 3.31 -20.59
C GLN A 755 21.35 2.88 -19.12
N CYS A 756 20.29 2.39 -18.49
CA CYS A 756 20.33 1.85 -17.13
C CYS A 756 21.09 0.51 -17.04
N ASN A 757 21.03 -0.33 -18.08
CA ASN A 757 21.72 -1.60 -18.10
C ASN A 757 23.23 -1.41 -18.33
N ALA A 758 24.04 -1.85 -17.36
CA ALA A 758 25.50 -1.68 -17.36
C ALA A 758 26.26 -2.46 -18.46
N ILE A 759 25.57 -3.16 -19.35
CA ILE A 759 26.17 -3.94 -20.45
C ILE A 759 26.50 -2.96 -21.59
N LYS A 760 27.71 -2.39 -21.54
CA LYS A 760 28.29 -1.69 -22.69
C LYS A 760 28.41 -2.66 -23.88
N GLN A 761 27.88 -2.23 -25.03
CA GLN A 761 28.11 -2.74 -26.39
C GLN A 761 27.55 -4.13 -26.72
N ARG A 762 26.39 -4.16 -27.40
CA ARG A 762 26.24 -4.67 -28.79
C ARG A 762 24.77 -4.63 -29.23
N GLU A 763 24.54 -3.96 -30.35
CA GLU A 763 23.35 -4.05 -31.22
C GLU A 763 22.02 -3.44 -30.72
N GLN A 764 21.74 -2.22 -31.19
CA GLN A 764 20.48 -1.47 -31.00
C GLN A 764 19.19 -2.25 -31.34
N ALA A 765 19.28 -3.28 -32.19
CA ALA A 765 18.14 -4.14 -32.56
C ALA A 765 17.77 -5.16 -31.47
N PHE A 766 18.69 -5.54 -30.58
CA PHE A 766 18.43 -6.40 -29.42
C PHE A 766 17.86 -5.63 -28.21
N GLU A 767 17.95 -4.29 -28.20
CA GLU A 767 17.61 -3.44 -27.05
C GLU A 767 16.11 -3.30 -26.80
N HIS A 768 15.29 -3.17 -27.84
CA HIS A 768 13.83 -3.09 -27.68
C HIS A 768 13.23 -4.43 -27.23
N ARG A 769 13.83 -5.55 -27.67
CA ARG A 769 13.37 -6.91 -27.34
C ARG A 769 13.61 -7.26 -25.88
N SER A 770 14.77 -6.88 -25.34
CA SER A 770 15.08 -7.11 -23.92
C SER A 770 14.15 -6.31 -23.02
N PHE A 771 13.83 -5.06 -23.39
CA PHE A 771 12.82 -4.25 -22.70
C PHE A 771 11.44 -4.91 -22.74
N PHE A 772 10.96 -5.35 -23.91
CA PHE A 772 9.62 -5.96 -24.02
C PHE A 772 9.46 -7.23 -23.17
N ARG A 773 10.52 -8.02 -22.97
CA ARG A 773 10.48 -9.17 -22.05
C ARG A 773 10.22 -8.74 -20.61
N VAL A 774 10.91 -7.70 -20.15
CA VAL A 774 10.74 -7.15 -18.79
C VAL A 774 9.36 -6.51 -18.65
N TRP A 775 8.94 -5.75 -19.66
CA TRP A 775 7.61 -5.15 -19.70
C TRP A 775 6.50 -6.21 -19.62
N ASN A 776 6.57 -7.25 -20.45
CA ASN A 776 5.58 -8.33 -20.44
C ASN A 776 5.55 -9.08 -19.11
N SER A 777 6.70 -9.33 -18.48
CA SER A 777 6.76 -9.92 -17.13
C SER A 777 6.12 -9.02 -16.07
N PHE A 778 6.34 -7.71 -16.16
CA PHE A 778 5.72 -6.74 -15.27
C PHE A 778 4.19 -6.68 -15.43
N ILE A 779 3.69 -6.71 -16.68
CA ILE A 779 2.24 -6.78 -16.95
C ILE A 779 1.64 -8.10 -16.47
N ASN A 780 2.33 -9.22 -16.64
CA ASN A 780 1.88 -10.51 -16.12
C ASN A 780 1.76 -10.50 -14.59
N SER A 781 2.72 -9.90 -13.87
CA SER A 781 2.62 -9.75 -12.41
C SER A 781 1.40 -8.92 -11.99
N LEU A 782 1.05 -7.85 -12.72
CA LEU A 782 -0.19 -7.10 -12.46
C LEU A 782 -1.45 -7.96 -12.68
N ARG A 783 -1.41 -8.89 -13.63
CA ARG A 783 -2.52 -9.82 -13.86
C ARG A 783 -2.60 -10.90 -12.79
N GLU A 784 -1.47 -11.43 -12.33
CA GLU A 784 -1.38 -12.45 -11.27
C GLU A 784 -1.93 -11.96 -9.92
N GLU A 785 -1.75 -10.66 -9.65
CA GLU A 785 -2.27 -9.93 -8.49
C GLU A 785 -3.70 -9.38 -8.72
N ASP A 786 -4.37 -9.75 -9.82
CA ASP A 786 -5.74 -9.34 -10.18
C ASP A 786 -5.96 -7.80 -10.27
N PHE A 787 -4.91 -7.02 -10.55
CA PHE A 787 -5.02 -5.56 -10.77
C PHE A 787 -5.58 -5.18 -12.15
N ILE A 788 -5.43 -6.07 -13.14
CA ILE A 788 -5.85 -5.86 -14.53
C ILE A 788 -6.60 -7.09 -15.05
N SER A 789 -7.54 -6.88 -15.96
CA SER A 789 -8.27 -7.96 -16.65
C SER A 789 -7.44 -8.60 -17.78
N ASP A 790 -7.83 -9.79 -18.24
CA ASP A 790 -7.18 -10.45 -19.39
C ASP A 790 -7.25 -9.60 -20.66
N ARG A 791 -8.36 -8.89 -20.85
CA ARG A 791 -8.49 -7.91 -21.94
C ARG A 791 -7.44 -6.81 -21.82
N GLU A 792 -7.29 -6.18 -20.65
CA GLU A 792 -6.31 -5.10 -20.44
C GLU A 792 -4.87 -5.60 -20.56
N LYS A 793 -4.59 -6.82 -20.10
CA LYS A 793 -3.30 -7.50 -20.33
C LYS A 793 -3.00 -7.60 -21.82
N ASP A 794 -3.93 -8.11 -22.63
CA ASP A 794 -3.75 -8.22 -24.09
C ASP A 794 -3.46 -6.85 -24.75
N MET A 795 -4.02 -5.76 -24.21
CA MET A 795 -3.79 -4.39 -24.71
C MET A 795 -2.39 -3.85 -24.40
N LEU A 796 -1.84 -4.23 -23.24
CA LEU A 796 -0.58 -3.71 -22.72
C LEU A 796 0.62 -4.52 -23.17
N MET A 797 0.44 -5.80 -23.48
CA MET A 797 1.51 -6.72 -23.90
C MET A 797 2.13 -6.31 -25.24
N ALA A 798 3.45 -6.43 -25.32
CA ALA A 798 4.20 -6.41 -26.58
C ALA A 798 4.30 -7.84 -27.15
N PRO A 799 4.45 -8.03 -28.47
CA PRO A 799 4.53 -9.36 -29.06
C PRO A 799 5.73 -10.15 -28.53
N SER A 800 5.47 -11.38 -28.10
CA SER A 800 6.42 -12.23 -27.37
C SER A 800 7.48 -12.88 -28.28
N TYR A 801 7.16 -13.04 -29.57
CA TYR A 801 7.96 -13.76 -30.54
C TYR A 801 8.38 -12.86 -31.71
N SER A 802 9.60 -13.06 -32.23
CA SER A 802 10.06 -12.35 -33.42
C SER A 802 9.20 -12.74 -34.62
N SER A 803 8.33 -11.85 -35.03
CA SER A 803 7.92 -11.82 -36.42
C SER A 803 9.16 -11.45 -37.26
N ASN A 804 9.36 -12.07 -38.43
CA ASN A 804 10.43 -11.69 -39.38
C ASN A 804 10.17 -10.30 -40.01
N LEU A 805 9.38 -9.45 -39.35
CA LEU A 805 9.02 -8.13 -39.80
C LEU A 805 10.15 -7.17 -39.46
N SER A 806 10.56 -6.36 -40.44
CA SER A 806 11.55 -5.29 -40.27
C SER A 806 11.03 -4.08 -39.47
N ILE A 807 9.89 -4.22 -38.78
CA ILE A 807 9.13 -3.12 -38.16
C ILE A 807 9.02 -3.37 -36.66
N ILE A 808 9.10 -2.30 -35.86
CA ILE A 808 8.94 -2.37 -34.41
C ILE A 808 7.43 -2.48 -34.11
N GLN A 809 7.03 -3.62 -33.54
CA GLN A 809 5.64 -3.88 -33.18
C GLN A 809 5.33 -3.32 -31.78
N TRP A 810 4.81 -2.09 -31.73
CA TRP A 810 4.43 -1.46 -30.46
C TRP A 810 3.19 -2.12 -29.83
N PRO A 811 3.05 -2.09 -28.49
CA PRO A 811 1.85 -2.58 -27.81
C PRO A 811 0.54 -1.94 -28.33
N PRO A 812 -0.58 -2.69 -28.40
CA PRO A 812 -1.83 -2.20 -28.97
C PRO A 812 -2.37 -0.92 -28.33
N PHE A 813 -2.18 -0.72 -27.02
CA PHE A 813 -2.63 0.50 -26.32
C PHE A 813 -2.00 1.82 -26.82
N LEU A 814 -0.88 1.75 -27.54
CA LEU A 814 -0.25 2.91 -28.20
C LEU A 814 -0.79 3.14 -29.61
N LEU A 815 -1.30 2.08 -30.24
CA LEU A 815 -1.81 2.04 -31.61
C LEU A 815 -3.33 2.18 -31.68
N ALA A 816 -3.99 2.40 -30.54
CA ALA A 816 -5.42 2.59 -30.44
C ALA A 816 -5.93 3.65 -31.44
N SER A 817 -7.00 3.32 -32.16
CA SER A 817 -7.62 4.14 -33.21
C SER A 817 -6.76 4.47 -34.44
N LYS A 818 -5.46 4.10 -34.48
CA LYS A 818 -4.58 4.44 -35.62
C LYS A 818 -4.95 3.70 -36.90
N VAL A 819 -5.18 2.39 -36.82
CA VAL A 819 -5.57 1.56 -37.97
C VAL A 819 -7.01 1.83 -38.41
N PRO A 820 -8.02 1.90 -37.51
CA PRO A 820 -9.37 2.32 -37.89
C PRO A 820 -9.42 3.71 -38.54
N ALA A 821 -8.61 4.67 -38.05
CA ALA A 821 -8.50 5.98 -38.68
C ALA A 821 -7.87 5.90 -40.08
N ALA A 822 -6.86 5.05 -40.29
CA ALA A 822 -6.28 4.82 -41.62
C ALA A 822 -7.30 4.21 -42.60
N VAL A 823 -8.09 3.23 -42.14
CA VAL A 823 -9.19 2.63 -42.93
C VAL A 823 -10.22 3.69 -43.29
N HIS A 824 -10.64 4.52 -42.33
CA HIS A 824 -11.60 5.61 -42.57
C HIS A 824 -11.03 6.68 -43.53
N MET A 825 -9.73 6.96 -43.48
CA MET A 825 -9.08 7.87 -44.44
C MET A 825 -9.07 7.27 -45.85
N ALA A 826 -8.80 5.97 -45.99
CA ALA A 826 -8.84 5.27 -47.27
C ALA A 826 -10.26 5.22 -47.86
N MET A 827 -11.29 4.98 -47.05
CA MET A 827 -12.69 4.98 -47.53
C MET A 827 -13.14 6.29 -48.16
N ASN A 828 -12.53 7.41 -47.74
CA ASN A 828 -12.91 8.76 -48.20
C ASN A 828 -11.98 9.32 -49.28
N SER A 829 -10.93 8.59 -49.69
CA SER A 829 -10.00 9.03 -50.74
C SER A 829 -10.54 8.75 -52.14
N LYS A 830 -10.30 9.66 -53.08
CA LYS A 830 -10.74 9.54 -54.48
C LYS A 830 -9.61 9.04 -55.38
N GLU A 831 -9.97 8.48 -56.53
CA GLU A 831 -9.02 8.09 -57.58
C GLU A 831 -8.11 9.27 -57.95
N GLY A 832 -6.79 9.05 -57.94
CA GLY A 832 -5.77 10.09 -58.19
C GLY A 832 -5.14 10.72 -56.94
N ASP A 833 -5.75 10.61 -55.76
CA ASP A 833 -5.24 11.20 -54.49
C ASP A 833 -4.26 10.28 -53.73
N GLU A 834 -3.62 9.32 -54.42
CA GLU A 834 -2.79 8.27 -53.80
C GLU A 834 -1.62 8.84 -53.01
N HIS A 835 -0.96 9.85 -53.57
CA HIS A 835 0.17 10.50 -52.91
C HIS A 835 -0.29 11.17 -51.62
N GLU A 836 -1.44 11.86 -51.65
CA GLU A 836 -1.99 12.56 -50.49
C GLU A 836 -2.44 11.57 -49.40
N LEU A 837 -3.04 10.44 -49.77
CA LEU A 837 -3.42 9.39 -48.82
C LEU A 837 -2.20 8.78 -48.13
N ILE A 838 -1.18 8.38 -48.91
CA ILE A 838 0.04 7.77 -48.36
C ILE A 838 0.80 8.78 -47.50
N GLU A 839 0.88 10.04 -47.91
CA GLU A 839 1.49 11.12 -47.12
C GLU A 839 0.72 11.36 -45.83
N LYS A 840 -0.62 11.43 -45.90
CA LYS A 840 -1.49 11.54 -44.73
C LYS A 840 -1.29 10.40 -43.77
N ILE A 841 -1.11 9.16 -44.22
CA ILE A 841 -0.83 8.00 -43.36
C ILE A 841 0.57 8.09 -42.74
N LYS A 842 1.58 8.47 -43.55
CA LYS A 842 2.98 8.61 -43.13
C LYS A 842 3.25 9.77 -42.16
N LEU A 843 2.35 10.76 -42.06
CA LEU A 843 2.44 11.81 -41.03
C LEU A 843 2.54 11.25 -39.60
N ASP A 844 1.94 10.09 -39.34
CA ASP A 844 2.14 9.34 -38.09
C ASP A 844 2.86 8.04 -38.43
N GLY A 845 4.17 7.99 -38.15
CA GLY A 845 5.00 6.83 -38.43
C GLY A 845 4.45 5.54 -37.83
N ASP A 846 3.86 5.59 -36.63
CA ASP A 846 3.32 4.37 -36.00
C ASP A 846 2.07 3.87 -36.70
N ARG A 847 1.26 4.77 -37.27
CA ARG A 847 0.07 4.39 -38.02
C ARG A 847 0.47 3.69 -39.31
N TYR A 848 1.47 4.21 -40.01
CA TYR A 848 2.01 3.57 -41.21
C TYR A 848 2.58 2.18 -40.87
N ASP A 849 3.38 2.07 -39.81
CA ASP A 849 3.95 0.82 -39.34
C ASP A 849 2.86 -0.18 -38.91
N ALA A 850 1.83 0.27 -38.19
CA ALA A 850 0.71 -0.57 -37.76
C ALA A 850 -0.14 -1.07 -38.94
N VAL A 851 -0.32 -0.27 -39.99
CA VAL A 851 -1.03 -0.70 -41.22
C VAL A 851 -0.23 -1.80 -41.93
N ILE A 852 1.09 -1.63 -42.07
CA ILE A 852 1.94 -2.67 -42.66
C ILE A 852 1.96 -3.94 -41.78
N GLU A 853 2.02 -3.76 -40.47
CA GLU A 853 1.95 -4.87 -39.52
C GLU A 853 0.65 -5.66 -39.67
N CYS A 854 -0.49 -4.97 -39.76
CA CYS A 854 -1.79 -5.61 -39.95
C CYS A 854 -1.83 -6.41 -41.27
N TYR A 855 -1.40 -5.80 -42.37
CA TYR A 855 -1.36 -6.45 -43.68
C TYR A 855 -0.48 -7.70 -43.69
N LYS A 856 0.76 -7.58 -43.20
CA LYS A 856 1.69 -8.72 -43.18
C LYS A 856 1.25 -9.82 -42.20
N SER A 857 0.68 -9.44 -41.06
CA SER A 857 0.13 -10.41 -40.09
C SER A 857 -1.06 -11.16 -40.69
N LEU A 858 -1.94 -10.47 -41.43
CA LEU A 858 -3.04 -11.07 -42.17
C LEU A 858 -2.53 -12.09 -43.20
N MET A 859 -1.57 -11.71 -44.04
CA MET A 859 -1.00 -12.62 -45.05
C MET A 859 -0.36 -13.86 -44.43
N ILE A 860 0.38 -13.69 -43.32
CA ILE A 860 0.97 -14.81 -42.58
C ILE A 860 -0.14 -15.73 -42.06
N ILE A 861 -1.19 -15.18 -41.44
CA ILE A 861 -2.31 -15.95 -40.90
C ILE A 861 -3.03 -16.73 -42.00
N LEU A 862 -3.37 -16.09 -43.12
CA LEU A 862 -4.09 -16.73 -44.22
C LEU A 862 -3.26 -17.85 -44.85
N ASN A 863 -1.99 -17.61 -45.15
CA ASN A 863 -1.11 -18.63 -45.75
C ASN A 863 -0.86 -19.83 -44.82
N SER A 864 -0.87 -19.62 -43.50
CA SER A 864 -0.74 -20.73 -42.53
C SER A 864 -2.05 -21.46 -42.23
N LEU A 865 -3.19 -20.78 -42.39
CA LEU A 865 -4.51 -21.32 -42.10
C LEU A 865 -4.98 -22.24 -43.23
N LEU A 866 -4.66 -21.91 -44.48
CA LEU A 866 -5.04 -22.68 -45.67
C LEU A 866 -4.10 -23.86 -45.90
N LEU A 867 -4.66 -25.07 -46.05
CA LEU A 867 -3.88 -26.28 -46.38
C LEU A 867 -3.81 -26.54 -47.89
N ASP A 868 -4.83 -26.10 -48.64
CA ASP A 868 -4.93 -26.36 -50.07
C ASP A 868 -4.05 -25.38 -50.88
N THR A 869 -3.19 -25.93 -51.74
CA THR A 869 -2.27 -25.15 -52.58
C THR A 869 -2.98 -24.23 -53.57
N ASN A 870 -4.17 -24.61 -54.03
CA ASN A 870 -4.97 -23.77 -54.92
C ASN A 870 -5.50 -22.51 -54.19
N ASP A 871 -5.95 -22.66 -52.95
CA ASP A 871 -6.44 -21.54 -52.14
C ASP A 871 -5.29 -20.61 -51.70
N GLN A 872 -4.12 -21.18 -51.39
CA GLN A 872 -2.90 -20.40 -51.15
C GLN A 872 -2.45 -19.61 -52.39
N ASN A 873 -2.59 -20.17 -53.59
CA ASN A 873 -2.26 -19.46 -54.83
C ASN A 873 -3.15 -18.23 -55.04
N ILE A 874 -4.44 -18.32 -54.69
CA ILE A 874 -5.37 -17.17 -54.75
C ILE A 874 -4.92 -16.07 -53.79
N VAL A 875 -4.60 -16.41 -52.54
CA VAL A 875 -4.11 -15.43 -51.55
C VAL A 875 -2.79 -14.79 -52.01
N ASN A 876 -1.87 -15.59 -52.55
CA ASN A 876 -0.60 -15.10 -53.08
C ASN A 876 -0.77 -14.22 -54.32
N ASP A 877 -1.76 -14.47 -55.16
CA ASP A 877 -2.05 -13.63 -56.33
C ASP A 877 -2.67 -12.29 -55.91
N ILE A 878 -3.51 -12.27 -54.87
CA ILE A 878 -3.96 -11.03 -54.21
C ILE A 878 -2.75 -10.27 -53.66
N ASP A 879 -1.84 -10.94 -52.93
CA ASP A 879 -0.63 -10.31 -52.37
C ASP A 879 0.27 -9.71 -53.45
N LYS A 880 0.48 -10.43 -54.56
CA LYS A 880 1.22 -9.92 -55.73
C LYS A 880 0.56 -8.71 -56.33
N LYS A 881 -0.77 -8.72 -56.50
CA LYS A 881 -1.51 -7.60 -57.08
C LYS A 881 -1.42 -6.36 -56.19
N VAL A 882 -1.67 -6.51 -54.89
CA VAL A 882 -1.52 -5.42 -53.91
C VAL A 882 -0.09 -4.86 -53.93
N THR A 883 0.93 -5.73 -53.91
CA THR A 883 2.33 -5.32 -53.96
C THR A 883 2.68 -4.58 -55.25
N TYR A 884 2.20 -5.06 -56.39
CA TYR A 884 2.42 -4.44 -57.70
C TYR A 884 1.76 -3.07 -57.81
N SER A 885 0.50 -2.94 -57.36
CA SER A 885 -0.23 -1.66 -57.34
C SER A 885 0.43 -0.64 -56.41
N MET A 886 0.98 -1.09 -55.27
CA MET A 886 1.75 -0.23 -54.36
C MET A 886 3.07 0.27 -54.98
N ILE A 887 3.75 -0.56 -55.79
CA ILE A 887 4.98 -0.16 -56.51
C ILE A 887 4.66 0.81 -57.65
N LYS A 888 3.59 0.54 -58.40
CA LYS A 888 3.17 1.36 -59.54
C LYS A 888 2.43 2.64 -59.17
N LYS A 889 1.99 2.78 -57.91
CA LYS A 889 1.15 3.89 -57.45
C LYS A 889 -0.16 3.97 -58.24
N THR A 890 -0.82 2.82 -58.35
CA THR A 890 -2.14 2.64 -58.97
C THR A 890 -3.13 1.97 -57.99
N PHE A 891 -2.87 2.05 -56.69
CA PHE A 891 -3.64 1.35 -55.66
C PHE A 891 -5.11 1.81 -55.55
N LEU A 892 -5.41 3.10 -55.75
CA LEU A 892 -6.78 3.63 -55.79
C LEU A 892 -7.46 3.38 -57.14
N GLU A 893 -6.66 3.19 -58.19
CA GLU A 893 -7.15 2.84 -59.53
C GLU A 893 -7.56 1.36 -59.59
N ASP A 894 -6.79 0.46 -58.98
CA ASP A 894 -6.96 -1.01 -59.06
C ASP A 894 -7.98 -1.59 -58.05
N PHE A 895 -8.31 -0.85 -56.98
CA PHE A 895 -9.16 -1.31 -55.87
C PHE A 895 -10.25 -0.28 -55.50
N GLU A 896 -11.41 -0.78 -55.06
CA GLU A 896 -12.55 0.04 -54.64
C GLU A 896 -12.47 0.37 -53.13
N MET A 897 -11.91 1.52 -52.78
CA MET A 897 -11.67 1.87 -51.37
C MET A 897 -12.95 2.13 -50.58
N ALA A 898 -14.09 2.43 -51.20
CA ALA A 898 -15.35 2.55 -50.47
C ALA A 898 -15.68 1.25 -49.69
N GLU A 899 -15.18 0.11 -50.18
CA GLU A 899 -15.46 -1.23 -49.68
C GLU A 899 -14.43 -1.76 -48.66
N ILE A 900 -13.31 -1.05 -48.41
CA ILE A 900 -12.29 -1.49 -47.43
C ILE A 900 -12.86 -1.62 -46.01
N GLY A 901 -13.88 -0.81 -45.69
CA GLY A 901 -14.60 -0.89 -44.42
C GLY A 901 -15.31 -2.23 -44.23
N LYS A 902 -15.91 -2.78 -45.31
CA LYS A 902 -16.56 -4.10 -45.28
C LYS A 902 -15.52 -5.19 -45.07
N VAL A 903 -14.41 -5.15 -45.81
CA VAL A 903 -13.26 -6.07 -45.65
C VAL A 903 -12.72 -6.08 -44.21
N SER A 904 -12.54 -4.90 -43.62
CA SER A 904 -12.08 -4.76 -42.23
C SER A 904 -13.08 -5.37 -41.23
N SER A 905 -14.38 -5.14 -41.42
CA SER A 905 -15.43 -5.66 -40.53
C SER A 905 -15.57 -7.19 -40.59
N THR A 906 -15.47 -7.79 -41.78
CA THR A 906 -15.54 -9.24 -41.94
C THR A 906 -14.28 -9.92 -41.46
N LEU A 907 -13.11 -9.30 -41.63
CA LEU A 907 -11.87 -9.76 -41.02
C LEU A 907 -11.92 -9.73 -39.49
N ALA A 908 -12.44 -8.65 -38.91
CA ALA A 908 -12.59 -8.55 -37.46
C ALA A 908 -13.49 -9.67 -36.91
N ARG A 909 -14.57 -10.01 -37.63
CA ARG A 909 -15.48 -11.13 -37.33
C ARG A 909 -14.77 -12.49 -37.43
N LEU A 910 -14.00 -12.72 -38.48
CA LEU A 910 -13.19 -13.94 -38.64
C LEU A 910 -12.22 -14.11 -37.47
N LEU A 911 -11.47 -13.06 -37.12
CA LEU A 911 -10.50 -13.10 -36.01
C LEU A 911 -11.16 -13.28 -34.65
N GLN A 912 -12.38 -12.76 -34.47
CA GLN A 912 -13.15 -12.98 -33.25
C GLN A 912 -13.52 -14.46 -33.09
N LEU A 913 -13.90 -15.13 -34.19
CA LEU A 913 -14.21 -16.57 -34.19
C LEU A 913 -12.95 -17.41 -33.97
N LEU A 914 -11.81 -16.99 -34.52
CA LEU A 914 -10.51 -17.64 -34.30
C LEU A 914 -9.98 -17.46 -32.86
N LYS A 915 -10.50 -16.47 -32.09
CA LYS A 915 -10.12 -16.22 -30.69
C LYS A 915 -10.87 -17.10 -29.68
N SER A 916 -12.08 -17.60 -29.99
CA SER A 916 -12.96 -18.32 -29.04
C SER A 916 -12.74 -19.84 -29.01
N GLU A 917 -12.83 -20.49 -27.83
CA GLU A 917 -12.83 -21.97 -27.64
C GLU A 917 -14.17 -22.52 -27.09
N PRO A 918 -14.51 -23.83 -27.27
CA PRO A 918 -13.82 -24.86 -28.05
C PRO A 918 -14.52 -25.20 -29.38
N ILE A 919 -13.74 -25.79 -30.29
CA ILE A 919 -14.13 -26.15 -31.66
C ILE A 919 -14.99 -27.41 -31.63
N ASN A 920 -16.31 -27.23 -31.72
CA ASN A 920 -17.23 -28.27 -32.22
C ASN A 920 -17.29 -28.18 -33.76
N ASP A 921 -17.77 -29.21 -34.47
CA ASP A 921 -18.02 -29.17 -35.93
C ASP A 921 -18.81 -27.92 -36.38
N VAL A 922 -19.66 -27.40 -35.49
CA VAL A 922 -20.44 -26.17 -35.69
C VAL A 922 -19.58 -24.91 -35.67
N GLY A 923 -18.54 -24.87 -34.83
CA GLY A 923 -17.56 -23.77 -34.76
C GLY A 923 -16.67 -23.74 -36.01
N GLU A 924 -16.26 -24.92 -36.48
CA GLU A 924 -15.49 -25.05 -37.72
C GLU A 924 -16.24 -24.48 -38.93
N ARG A 925 -17.51 -24.86 -39.11
CA ARG A 925 -18.37 -24.31 -40.17
C ARG A 925 -18.53 -22.80 -40.10
N LYS A 926 -18.61 -22.23 -38.88
CA LYS A 926 -18.69 -20.77 -38.71
C LYS A 926 -17.40 -20.07 -39.14
N ILE A 927 -16.24 -20.67 -38.86
CA ILE A 927 -14.93 -20.15 -39.28
C ILE A 927 -14.82 -20.23 -40.81
N VAL A 928 -15.16 -21.37 -41.41
CA VAL A 928 -15.17 -21.56 -42.87
C VAL A 928 -16.09 -20.53 -43.54
N ASN A 929 -17.32 -20.37 -43.07
CA ASN A 929 -18.26 -19.39 -43.61
C ASN A 929 -17.71 -17.95 -43.47
N ALA A 930 -17.12 -17.61 -42.33
CA ALA A 930 -16.55 -16.27 -42.12
C ALA A 930 -15.33 -16.01 -43.02
N LEU A 931 -14.53 -17.04 -43.31
CA LEU A 931 -13.39 -16.96 -44.21
C LEU A 931 -13.86 -16.83 -45.67
N GLN A 932 -14.86 -17.61 -46.08
CA GLN A 932 -15.47 -17.51 -47.42
C GLN A 932 -16.10 -16.13 -47.63
N ASP A 933 -16.84 -15.62 -46.65
CA ASP A 933 -17.41 -14.26 -46.69
C ASP A 933 -16.30 -13.19 -46.82
N PHE A 934 -15.20 -13.35 -46.09
CA PHE A 934 -14.05 -12.44 -46.18
C PHE A 934 -13.39 -12.49 -47.57
N MET A 935 -13.17 -13.69 -48.12
CA MET A 935 -12.55 -13.86 -49.43
C MET A 935 -13.47 -13.39 -50.57
N GLU A 936 -14.78 -13.62 -50.49
CA GLU A 936 -15.77 -13.15 -51.48
C GLU A 936 -15.80 -11.62 -51.54
N ILE A 937 -15.91 -10.94 -50.40
CA ILE A 937 -15.92 -9.48 -50.35
C ILE A 937 -14.59 -8.91 -50.87
N THR A 938 -13.46 -9.53 -50.51
CA THR A 938 -12.13 -9.07 -50.93
C THR A 938 -11.93 -9.20 -52.45
N THR A 939 -12.44 -10.27 -53.07
CA THR A 939 -12.23 -10.55 -54.50
C THR A 939 -13.29 -9.94 -55.42
N ARG A 940 -14.54 -9.81 -54.94
CA ARG A 940 -15.67 -9.33 -55.73
C ARG A 940 -15.94 -7.85 -55.56
N ASP A 941 -15.94 -7.38 -54.31
CA ASP A 941 -16.39 -6.04 -53.98
C ASP A 941 -15.20 -5.06 -53.83
N PHE A 942 -14.05 -5.53 -53.36
CA PHE A 942 -12.85 -4.69 -53.17
C PHE A 942 -11.92 -4.62 -54.40
N MET A 943 -11.85 -5.66 -55.24
CA MET A 943 -11.00 -5.68 -56.44
C MET A 943 -11.79 -5.30 -57.70
N LYS A 944 -11.34 -4.30 -58.46
CA LYS A 944 -12.06 -3.84 -59.68
C LYS A 944 -11.97 -4.81 -60.87
N ASP A 945 -10.87 -5.57 -61.00
CA ASP A 945 -10.75 -6.65 -62.01
C ASP A 945 -11.20 -8.02 -61.49
N GLY A 946 -12.20 -8.07 -60.60
CA GLY A 946 -12.61 -9.30 -59.93
C GLY A 946 -12.92 -10.45 -60.90
N GLN A 947 -12.19 -11.57 -60.77
CA GLN A 947 -12.61 -12.84 -61.37
C GLN A 947 -13.80 -13.36 -60.57
N SER A 948 -14.98 -13.38 -61.18
CA SER A 948 -16.16 -14.03 -60.60
C SER A 948 -15.91 -15.54 -60.55
N PHE A 949 -15.99 -16.13 -59.36
CA PHE A 949 -16.14 -17.58 -59.17
C PHE A 949 -17.51 -17.97 -59.75
N LYS A 950 -17.57 -18.34 -61.03
CA LYS A 950 -18.82 -18.45 -61.79
C LYS A 950 -19.60 -19.76 -61.64
N ASP A 951 -19.11 -20.75 -60.90
CA ASP A 951 -19.79 -22.03 -60.73
C ASP A 951 -20.18 -22.31 -59.26
N GLU A 952 -21.48 -22.53 -58.99
CA GLU A 952 -22.02 -22.86 -57.66
C GLU A 952 -21.47 -24.19 -57.11
N ASP A 953 -21.05 -25.12 -57.97
CA ASP A 953 -20.50 -26.42 -57.57
C ASP A 953 -19.03 -26.32 -57.08
N GLU A 954 -18.24 -25.36 -57.58
CA GLU A 954 -16.88 -25.09 -57.06
C GLU A 954 -16.90 -24.26 -55.76
N ARG A 955 -17.99 -23.52 -55.50
CA ARG A 955 -18.20 -22.71 -54.28
C ARG A 955 -18.23 -23.56 -53.02
N ASN A 956 -18.73 -24.79 -53.13
CA ASN A 956 -18.82 -25.75 -52.03
C ASN A 956 -17.51 -26.51 -51.76
N GLN A 957 -16.42 -26.28 -52.50
CA GLN A 957 -15.16 -27.03 -52.34
C GLN A 957 -13.95 -26.15 -51.93
N ARG A 958 -14.02 -24.82 -52.10
CA ARG A 958 -12.89 -23.90 -51.81
C ARG A 958 -12.92 -23.37 -50.36
N PHE A 959 -11.74 -23.19 -49.77
CA PHE A 959 -11.50 -22.69 -48.41
C PHE A 959 -12.10 -23.55 -47.27
N MET A 960 -12.35 -24.83 -47.52
CA MET A 960 -12.88 -25.76 -46.52
C MET A 960 -11.79 -26.41 -45.66
N ASN A 961 -10.63 -26.71 -46.25
CA ASN A 961 -9.57 -27.46 -45.58
C ASN A 961 -8.62 -26.53 -44.83
N LEU A 962 -8.89 -26.36 -43.54
CA LEU A 962 -8.18 -25.42 -42.67
C LEU A 962 -7.31 -26.15 -41.65
N ASN A 963 -6.15 -25.58 -41.34
CA ASN A 963 -5.27 -26.10 -40.30
C ASN A 963 -5.83 -25.77 -38.90
N MET A 964 -6.74 -26.60 -38.40
CA MET A 964 -7.38 -26.39 -37.08
C MET A 964 -6.43 -26.58 -35.90
N ASN A 965 -5.33 -27.33 -36.08
CA ASN A 965 -4.30 -27.51 -35.04
C ASN A 965 -3.56 -26.20 -34.73
N MET A 966 -3.46 -25.30 -35.72
CA MET A 966 -2.89 -23.96 -35.58
C MET A 966 -3.60 -23.12 -34.50
N ILE A 967 -4.92 -23.27 -34.37
CA ILE A 967 -5.74 -22.46 -33.44
C ILE A 967 -5.42 -22.81 -31.96
N LYS A 968 -4.97 -24.04 -31.71
CA LYS A 968 -4.62 -24.52 -30.38
C LYS A 968 -3.26 -24.01 -29.89
N GLU A 969 -2.37 -23.59 -30.80
CA GLU A 969 -1.06 -23.08 -30.41
C GLU A 969 -1.14 -21.65 -29.89
N ASP A 970 -0.56 -21.41 -28.70
CA ASP A 970 -0.52 -20.08 -28.05
C ASP A 970 0.07 -18.98 -28.94
N TYR A 971 1.05 -19.34 -29.77
CA TYR A 971 1.68 -18.44 -30.73
C TYR A 971 0.69 -17.81 -31.71
N TRP A 972 -0.25 -18.60 -32.24
CA TRP A 972 -1.24 -18.12 -33.20
C TRP A 972 -2.40 -17.41 -32.51
N ARG A 973 -2.79 -17.87 -31.32
CA ARG A 973 -3.76 -17.17 -30.46
C ARG A 973 -3.32 -15.74 -30.17
N GLU A 974 -2.06 -15.53 -29.79
CA GLU A 974 -1.49 -14.20 -29.56
C GLU A 974 -1.63 -13.31 -30.81
N LYS A 975 -1.35 -13.86 -32.01
CA LYS A 975 -1.49 -13.12 -33.28
C LYS A 975 -2.93 -12.80 -33.64
N PHE A 976 -3.87 -13.72 -33.43
CA PHE A 976 -5.30 -13.48 -33.69
C PHE A 976 -5.83 -12.38 -32.77
N VAL A 977 -5.52 -12.47 -31.48
CA VAL A 977 -5.89 -11.44 -30.49
C VAL A 977 -5.28 -10.10 -30.86
N ARG A 978 -3.98 -10.06 -31.18
CA ARG A 978 -3.29 -8.82 -31.54
C ARG A 978 -3.87 -8.17 -32.78
N LEU A 979 -4.06 -8.92 -33.87
CA LEU A 979 -4.62 -8.39 -35.12
C LEU A 979 -6.07 -7.91 -34.91
N HIS A 980 -6.87 -8.66 -34.15
CA HIS A 980 -8.22 -8.25 -33.79
C HIS A 980 -8.22 -6.94 -32.99
N LEU A 981 -7.32 -6.79 -32.01
CA LEU A 981 -7.19 -5.56 -31.23
C LEU A 981 -6.78 -4.38 -32.11
N LEU A 982 -5.80 -4.53 -33.00
CA LEU A 982 -5.37 -3.45 -33.89
C LEU A 982 -6.52 -2.94 -34.79
N LEU A 983 -7.39 -3.83 -35.26
CA LEU A 983 -8.54 -3.48 -36.12
C LEU A 983 -9.73 -2.90 -35.34
N THR A 984 -9.92 -3.27 -34.08
CA THR A 984 -11.16 -2.95 -33.32
C THR A 984 -10.98 -1.93 -32.20
N MET A 985 -9.73 -1.65 -31.79
CA MET A 985 -9.44 -0.72 -30.69
C MET A 985 -9.83 0.72 -31.02
N LYS A 986 -10.69 1.29 -30.17
CA LYS A 986 -11.12 2.69 -30.18
C LYS A 986 -10.45 3.51 -29.07
N ASP A 987 -10.72 4.82 -29.04
CA ASP A 987 -10.14 5.77 -28.07
C ASP A 987 -10.44 5.43 -26.60
N SER A 988 -11.46 4.61 -26.29
CA SER A 988 -11.71 4.16 -24.91
C SER A 988 -10.57 3.30 -24.34
N ALA A 989 -9.69 2.74 -25.20
CA ALA A 989 -8.45 2.10 -24.75
C ALA A 989 -7.41 3.10 -24.22
N MET A 990 -7.67 4.41 -24.35
CA MET A 990 -6.80 5.46 -23.83
C MET A 990 -6.78 5.53 -22.29
N ASP A 991 -7.72 4.91 -21.59
CA ASP A 991 -7.74 4.90 -20.12
C ASP A 991 -7.30 3.56 -19.49
N VAL A 992 -6.73 2.64 -20.29
CA VAL A 992 -6.27 1.33 -19.80
C VAL A 992 -4.84 1.40 -19.22
N PRO A 993 -4.59 0.84 -18.02
CA PRO A 993 -5.52 0.10 -17.15
C PRO A 993 -6.43 1.03 -16.34
N ILE A 994 -7.66 0.60 -16.06
CA ILE A 994 -8.66 1.41 -15.32
C ILE A 994 -8.28 1.52 -13.83
N ASN A 995 -7.68 0.47 -13.27
CA ASN A 995 -7.29 0.40 -11.87
C ASN A 995 -6.24 1.47 -11.50
N LEU A 996 -6.51 2.25 -10.45
CA LEU A 996 -5.64 3.35 -10.01
C LEU A 996 -4.28 2.86 -9.50
N ASP A 997 -4.22 1.70 -8.83
CA ASP A 997 -2.97 1.12 -8.35
C ASP A 997 -2.11 0.57 -9.48
N ALA A 998 -2.72 -0.06 -10.48
CA ALA A 998 -2.03 -0.46 -11.70
C ALA A 998 -1.39 0.76 -12.39
N ARG A 999 -2.15 1.85 -12.56
CA ARG A 999 -1.65 3.12 -13.12
C ARG A 999 -0.47 3.68 -12.31
N ARG A 1000 -0.57 3.68 -10.99
CA ARG A 1000 0.49 4.15 -10.09
C ARG A 1000 1.76 3.32 -10.25
N ARG A 1001 1.66 1.98 -10.23
CA ARG A 1001 2.79 1.06 -10.38
C ARG A 1001 3.47 1.21 -11.73
N ILE A 1002 2.71 1.27 -12.82
CA ILE A 1002 3.24 1.48 -14.18
C ILE A 1002 3.98 2.82 -14.28
N THR A 1003 3.37 3.89 -13.74
CA THR A 1003 3.97 5.23 -13.75
C THR A 1003 5.25 5.29 -12.93
N PHE A 1004 5.29 4.60 -11.79
CA PHE A 1004 6.49 4.50 -10.97
C PHE A 1004 7.61 3.72 -11.67
N PHE A 1005 7.27 2.59 -12.31
CA PHE A 1005 8.20 1.82 -13.13
C PHE A 1005 8.78 2.67 -14.27
N ALA A 1006 7.95 3.43 -14.98
CA ALA A 1006 8.44 4.28 -16.06
C ALA A 1006 9.36 5.41 -15.55
N ASN A 1007 8.98 6.09 -14.46
CA ASN A 1007 9.80 7.15 -13.88
C ASN A 1007 11.15 6.63 -13.37
N SER A 1008 11.22 5.41 -12.84
CA SER A 1008 12.47 4.86 -12.31
C SER A 1008 13.56 4.71 -13.38
N LEU A 1009 13.16 4.53 -14.65
CA LEU A 1009 14.08 4.41 -15.79
C LEU A 1009 14.65 5.76 -16.24
N PHE A 1010 13.91 6.86 -16.06
CA PHE A 1010 14.39 8.21 -16.36
C PHE A 1010 15.16 8.83 -15.18
N MET A 1011 15.04 8.24 -14.00
CA MET A 1011 15.79 8.66 -12.83
C MET A 1011 17.21 8.10 -12.88
N LYS A 1012 18.18 8.97 -12.59
CA LYS A 1012 19.57 8.55 -12.38
C LYS A 1012 19.69 7.81 -11.05
N MET A 1013 19.46 6.49 -11.06
CA MET A 1013 19.72 5.66 -9.89
C MET A 1013 21.23 5.44 -9.71
N PRO A 1014 21.77 5.61 -8.49
CA PRO A 1014 23.15 5.25 -8.20
C PRO A 1014 23.33 3.75 -8.41
N ARG A 1015 24.46 3.34 -9.01
CA ARG A 1015 24.77 1.92 -9.17
C ARG A 1015 24.91 1.29 -7.80
N ALA A 1016 24.19 0.19 -7.56
CA ALA A 1016 24.36 -0.60 -6.36
C ALA A 1016 25.83 -1.05 -6.27
N PRO A 1017 26.49 -0.87 -5.11
CA PRO A 1017 27.82 -1.43 -4.89
C PRO A 1017 27.75 -2.96 -4.98
N ARG A 1018 28.89 -3.63 -5.22
CA ARG A 1018 28.92 -5.10 -5.22
C ARG A 1018 28.48 -5.60 -3.85
N VAL A 1019 27.89 -6.80 -3.76
CA VAL A 1019 27.40 -7.35 -2.48
C VAL A 1019 28.52 -7.40 -1.43
N HIS A 1020 29.77 -7.65 -1.82
CA HIS A 1020 30.92 -7.59 -0.90
C HIS A 1020 31.30 -6.17 -0.43
N ASP A 1021 30.90 -5.15 -1.18
CA ASP A 1021 31.07 -3.73 -0.84
C ASP A 1021 29.83 -3.17 -0.09
N MET A 1022 28.74 -3.95 0.03
CA MET A 1022 27.56 -3.54 0.80
C MET A 1022 27.88 -3.58 2.29
N ILE A 1023 27.75 -2.42 2.93
CA ILE A 1023 27.92 -2.27 4.37
C ILE A 1023 26.61 -2.70 5.05
N SER A 1024 26.70 -3.52 6.09
CA SER A 1024 25.53 -3.90 6.89
C SER A 1024 24.94 -2.66 7.57
N PHE A 1025 23.68 -2.38 7.28
CA PHE A 1025 22.92 -1.30 7.91
C PHE A 1025 21.85 -1.90 8.82
N SER A 1026 21.82 -1.50 10.09
CA SER A 1026 20.73 -1.82 11.01
C SER A 1026 19.91 -0.55 11.26
N VAL A 1027 18.63 -0.57 10.87
CA VAL A 1027 17.69 0.52 11.16
C VAL A 1027 17.10 0.28 12.56
N LEU A 1028 17.20 1.28 13.45
CA LEU A 1028 16.39 1.37 14.66
C LEU A 1028 15.20 2.28 14.36
N THR A 1029 14.05 1.70 14.01
CA THR A 1029 12.85 2.46 13.67
C THR A 1029 12.19 3.00 14.94
N PRO A 1030 11.98 4.32 15.09
CA PRO A 1030 11.32 4.88 16.27
C PRO A 1030 9.81 4.64 16.22
N TYR A 1031 9.33 3.69 17.04
CA TYR A 1031 7.96 3.16 17.18
C TYR A 1031 6.81 4.15 17.49
N TYR A 1032 7.04 5.46 17.59
CA TYR A 1032 6.03 6.41 18.11
C TYR A 1032 4.84 6.66 17.17
N ASN A 1033 4.90 6.20 15.91
CA ASN A 1033 3.85 6.43 14.91
C ASN A 1033 3.71 5.26 13.91
N GLU A 1034 4.21 4.07 14.25
CA GLU A 1034 4.01 2.89 13.40
C GLU A 1034 2.57 2.36 13.57
N GLU A 1035 1.94 1.94 12.47
CA GLU A 1035 0.66 1.20 12.42
C GLU A 1035 0.72 -0.16 13.15
N VAL A 1036 1.87 -0.48 13.73
CA VAL A 1036 2.24 -1.65 14.54
C VAL A 1036 1.60 -1.59 15.96
N LEU A 1037 0.86 -0.53 16.29
CA LEU A 1037 0.13 -0.43 17.55
C LEU A 1037 -1.33 -0.75 17.34
N TYR A 1038 -1.79 -1.83 17.95
CA TYR A 1038 -3.22 -2.03 18.17
C TYR A 1038 -3.77 -0.88 19.00
N SER A 1039 -4.67 -0.08 18.44
CA SER A 1039 -5.43 0.85 19.25
C SER A 1039 -6.40 0.07 20.13
N SER A 1040 -6.81 0.64 21.27
CA SER A 1040 -7.86 0.04 22.10
C SER A 1040 -9.24 0.00 21.42
N HIS A 1041 -9.36 0.61 20.24
CA HIS A 1041 -10.56 0.55 19.40
C HIS A 1041 -10.48 -0.62 18.41
N ASP A 1042 -9.27 -1.05 18.02
CA ASP A 1042 -9.06 -2.16 17.06
C ASP A 1042 -8.99 -3.54 17.74
N LEU A 1043 -8.77 -3.58 19.06
CA LEU A 1043 -8.89 -4.76 19.94
C LEU A 1043 -10.22 -4.70 20.71
#